data_AF-A0A1J8PJL7-F1
#
_entry.id   AF-A0A1J8PJL7-F1
#
_cell.length_a   1.000
_cell.length_b   1.000
_cell.length_c   1.000
_cell.angle_alpha   90.00
_cell.angle_beta   90.00
_cell.angle_gamma   90.00
#
_symmetry.space_group_name_H-M   'P 1'
#
loop_
_entity.id
_entity.type
_entity.pdbx_description
1 polymer ?
#
loop_
_entity_poly.entity_id
_entity_poly.type
_entity_poly.pdbx_seq_one_letter_code
_entity_poly.pdbx_strand_id
1 'polypeptide(L)'
;MCGRYALGLQRAEIRALPGYPGLEVDEWVNEDSFMSRHNIAPNSQAPIIRRCSPPSPNLQLQTMRWGIPYGKVITNSQYAINARSENIIEGAGMWNKYRGGSRCVVVSQGYYEWQTKGKEKIPYFMKHADGTMMLMAGMYHVSDDTNQTYHFAIITTNASKSLSWLHDRQPVILTSHADITKWLDTSSHAWSAELAKLLQPVDGLTCYQVPKEVGKVGAESPAFIQPVATRKDGIKAMFAKQQERNKESMKRTSEEDNDPLTDDGGSTISINIPPTVPRSSASKPPKAPSRVRHQLASSMLSDDGTDSQTYDGDVESSVTACTGSHPFNKTSLHPTLHHSSSASTLTSQADDAVPSTSTSKAAALAPDEPMPTAEAVFTFNPAALTPDDIQAFVRSAIEGESSRSYKINQPPLNRPVRVFADGVYDLFHFGHALQLRQAKLSFPSVHLLAGVNSDEDVIMNKARCVMTSAERCEAVRHCRWVDEIISDSPWVLDQAFLEKWNIDYVAHDELPYMSEGHDDVYAFVKAQGKFIPTRRTPGISTSELLERIVSGYRKRDFDQKLEKMGHAELKAEGSDFDESRNVSRRLRYRATVCHQLGRAIHLNIEADYAVCSANSKIYTVDTDLPNVQCIVVHDTLIADTGDLEDVTIRWKERWWSENPGLLQSPWPFNYLLEPSLRVVAVHPDNIVVPGLTDAHAHLLHYGFKMHLNLEDCASADEVLSHLKAYVLSHPEILNDPTRWIEGMGWDQNKWPGAQYPHADDFDRESLLRGRRISLTRIDGHAAWVSNRVLQLIAPLPEDIDGGLIVRDEHGKPTGLFIDNAMSLVPSRPFSESRAMEFFNRTATDALAAGLTSVHDAMSTPEEINFYKKFSETQKLPLRLYLMGNVNSDDYWGNQIPRLIQHGVGGRLTVRSVKLFTDGALGSFGAALLEPYSDNPSTRGIMRVQPDTLAALNIHCIGDRANRVVLDIYEDLLVNTSFSINELRPRIEHAQILTRDDLKRTGKLGVIPSVQPTHATSDMWYAEDRLGPERIQGAYAYQSLLDASPNRILPLGSDFPVESINPLLGFYAAVSRLSVKGDSPHGPGGWYPSERLSRTEALKGMTIDAAYASFSEDTLGSLSIGKKADFVVLDRDIMTVPIEEILGAKVTATVIDGEAVYGNLY
;
A
#
# COMPACT_ATOMS: atom_id res chain seq x y z
N MET A 1 2.38 13.06 36.72
CA MET A 1 0.95 13.37 36.91
C MET A 1 0.21 12.23 36.25
N CYS A 2 -0.75 11.58 36.92
CA CYS A 2 -1.36 10.32 36.47
C CYS A 2 -1.74 10.34 34.98
N GLY A 3 -0.94 9.65 34.15
CA GLY A 3 -1.09 9.58 32.69
C GLY A 3 -1.04 8.15 32.17
N ARG A 4 -1.18 7.17 33.08
CA ARG A 4 -1.26 5.75 32.77
C ARG A 4 -1.84 4.98 33.96
N TYR A 5 -2.65 3.95 33.71
CA TYR A 5 -3.10 3.01 34.74
C TYR A 5 -3.33 1.61 34.18
N ALA A 6 -3.64 0.63 35.04
CA ALA A 6 -3.89 -0.75 34.64
C ALA A 6 -5.33 -1.17 34.95
N LEU A 7 -5.94 -1.92 34.04
CA LEU A 7 -7.15 -2.72 34.26
C LEU A 7 -7.10 -3.97 33.36
N GLY A 8 -6.17 -4.87 33.71
CA GLY A 8 -5.88 -6.13 33.01
C GLY A 8 -6.72 -7.33 33.46
N LEU A 9 -7.86 -7.07 34.14
CA LEU A 9 -8.84 -8.08 34.55
C LEU A 9 -9.83 -8.39 33.41
N GLN A 10 -10.50 -9.53 33.46
CA GLN A 10 -11.60 -9.86 32.56
C GLN A 10 -12.88 -9.07 32.92
N ARG A 11 -13.78 -8.93 31.94
CA ARG A 11 -15.04 -8.17 32.10
C ARG A 11 -15.89 -8.67 33.28
N ALA A 12 -16.00 -9.98 33.47
CA ALA A 12 -16.74 -10.57 34.59
C ALA A 12 -16.13 -10.20 35.97
N GLU A 13 -14.80 -10.18 36.09
CA GLU A 13 -14.10 -9.75 37.31
C GLU A 13 -14.31 -8.26 37.58
N ILE A 14 -14.34 -7.43 36.53
CA ILE A 14 -14.59 -5.98 36.64
C ILE A 14 -16.04 -5.71 37.07
N ARG A 15 -17.02 -6.41 36.51
CA ARG A 15 -18.44 -6.35 36.93
C ARG A 15 -18.62 -6.70 38.42
N ALA A 16 -17.79 -7.59 38.97
CA ALA A 16 -17.82 -7.99 40.38
C ALA A 16 -17.20 -6.98 41.37
N LEU A 17 -16.65 -5.86 40.88
CA LEU A 17 -16.03 -4.76 41.64
C LEU A 17 -15.24 -5.22 42.90
N PRO A 18 -14.14 -6.00 42.75
CA PRO A 18 -13.56 -6.75 43.86
C PRO A 18 -13.07 -5.87 45.02
N GLY A 19 -13.59 -6.15 46.21
CA GLY A 19 -13.36 -5.40 47.45
C GLY A 19 -14.49 -4.43 47.84
N TYR A 20 -15.52 -4.24 47.00
CA TYR A 20 -16.67 -3.38 47.30
C TYR A 20 -18.01 -4.14 47.35
N PRO A 21 -18.20 -5.12 48.26
CA PRO A 21 -19.46 -5.83 48.39
C PRO A 21 -20.62 -4.87 48.69
N GLY A 22 -21.70 -4.98 47.92
CA GLY A 22 -22.86 -4.08 47.99
C GLY A 22 -22.76 -2.82 47.11
N LEU A 23 -21.67 -2.61 46.37
CA LEU A 23 -21.62 -1.63 45.28
C LEU A 23 -22.13 -2.28 43.99
N GLU A 24 -23.44 -2.44 43.86
CA GLU A 24 -24.06 -3.09 42.70
C GLU A 24 -24.14 -2.14 41.48
N VAL A 25 -23.98 -2.71 40.28
CA VAL A 25 -24.05 -2.00 38.99
C VAL A 25 -24.96 -2.79 38.03
N ASP A 26 -26.03 -2.16 37.54
CA ASP A 26 -27.10 -2.82 36.78
C ASP A 26 -26.62 -3.32 35.41
N GLU A 27 -25.95 -2.44 34.67
CA GLU A 27 -25.60 -2.61 33.26
C GLU A 27 -24.18 -2.10 32.99
N TRP A 28 -23.52 -2.65 31.96
CA TRP A 28 -22.30 -2.10 31.40
C TRP A 28 -22.55 -1.59 29.98
N VAL A 29 -22.89 -0.30 29.88
CA VAL A 29 -23.11 0.38 28.60
C VAL A 29 -21.79 0.48 27.83
N ASN A 30 -21.81 0.11 26.55
CA ASN A 30 -20.65 0.03 25.66
C ASN A 30 -19.54 -0.93 26.15
N GLU A 31 -19.90 -2.04 26.82
CA GLU A 31 -18.93 -3.06 27.27
C GLU A 31 -17.98 -3.54 26.16
N ASP A 32 -18.49 -3.73 24.94
CA ASP A 32 -17.67 -4.18 23.81
C ASP A 32 -16.61 -3.18 23.33
N SER A 33 -16.77 -1.89 23.66
CA SER A 33 -15.73 -0.88 23.42
C SER A 33 -14.54 -1.01 24.38
N PHE A 34 -14.64 -1.79 25.45
CA PHE A 34 -13.54 -2.01 26.40
C PHE A 34 -12.72 -3.26 26.06
N MET A 35 -11.40 -3.07 26.00
CA MET A 35 -10.39 -4.13 25.94
C MET A 35 -9.60 -4.12 27.25
N SER A 36 -9.46 -5.29 27.87
CA SER A 36 -8.61 -5.47 29.06
C SER A 36 -7.15 -5.12 28.75
N ARG A 37 -6.53 -4.27 29.60
CA ARG A 37 -5.21 -3.67 29.33
C ARG A 37 -4.45 -3.39 30.61
N HIS A 38 -3.17 -3.77 30.62
CA HIS A 38 -2.23 -3.48 31.71
C HIS A 38 -1.60 -2.08 31.56
N ASN A 39 -1.75 -1.41 30.42
CA ASN A 39 -1.07 -0.14 30.11
C ASN A 39 -1.99 0.94 29.51
N ILE A 40 -3.15 1.17 30.13
CA ILE A 40 -4.17 2.15 29.69
C ILE A 40 -3.59 3.56 29.70
N ALA A 41 -3.69 4.26 28.57
CA ALA A 41 -3.21 5.63 28.34
C ALA A 41 -4.37 6.58 27.94
N PRO A 42 -4.17 7.90 27.97
CA PRO A 42 -5.12 8.86 27.40
C PRO A 42 -5.60 8.52 25.98
N ASN A 43 -6.80 8.99 25.64
CA ASN A 43 -7.59 8.59 24.47
C ASN A 43 -8.02 7.11 24.40
N SER A 44 -7.58 6.23 25.32
CA SER A 44 -8.13 4.87 25.42
C SER A 44 -9.59 4.89 25.90
N GLN A 45 -10.34 3.87 25.50
CA GLN A 45 -11.64 3.53 26.05
C GLN A 45 -11.47 2.73 27.35
N ALA A 46 -12.17 3.11 28.43
CA ALA A 46 -12.10 2.42 29.72
C ALA A 46 -13.42 2.54 30.51
N PRO A 47 -13.76 1.55 31.37
CA PRO A 47 -14.96 1.61 32.19
C PRO A 47 -14.84 2.63 33.32
N ILE A 48 -15.90 3.41 33.48
CA ILE A 48 -16.18 4.20 34.67
C ILE A 48 -17.51 3.74 35.27
N ILE A 49 -17.69 3.91 36.58
CA ILE A 49 -19.00 3.80 37.25
C ILE A 49 -19.62 5.19 37.28
N ARG A 50 -20.89 5.31 36.88
CA ARG A 50 -21.72 6.49 37.14
C ARG A 50 -23.12 6.09 37.55
N ARG A 51 -23.90 7.04 38.07
CA ARG A 51 -25.34 6.85 38.22
C ARG A 51 -26.03 6.81 36.85
N CYS A 52 -27.08 5.99 36.74
CA CYS A 52 -28.03 6.03 35.62
C CYS A 52 -28.69 7.43 35.52
N SER A 53 -29.36 7.73 34.40
CA SER A 53 -29.93 9.07 34.18
C SER A 53 -30.87 9.48 35.33
N PRO A 54 -30.73 10.69 35.91
CA PRO A 54 -31.60 11.14 37.00
C PRO A 54 -33.08 11.07 36.61
N PRO A 55 -33.99 10.63 37.51
CA PRO A 55 -33.80 10.49 38.96
C PRO A 55 -33.40 9.08 39.45
N SER A 56 -33.00 8.14 38.57
CA SER A 56 -32.69 6.77 39.01
C SER A 56 -31.56 6.74 40.07
N PRO A 57 -31.71 6.01 41.19
CA PRO A 57 -30.65 5.90 42.18
C PRO A 57 -29.51 4.97 41.74
N ASN A 58 -29.80 4.05 40.80
CA ASN A 58 -28.98 2.91 40.41
C ASN A 58 -27.67 3.32 39.70
N LEU A 59 -26.67 2.43 39.77
CA LEU A 59 -25.37 2.64 39.14
C LEU A 59 -25.23 1.79 37.88
N GLN A 60 -24.45 2.29 36.93
CA GLN A 60 -24.04 1.57 35.73
C GLN A 60 -22.53 1.67 35.55
N LEU A 61 -21.93 0.62 34.99
CA LEU A 61 -20.68 0.73 34.28
C LEU A 61 -20.94 1.38 32.92
N GLN A 62 -20.01 2.20 32.46
CA GLN A 62 -20.02 2.70 31.09
C GLN A 62 -18.59 2.86 30.58
N THR A 63 -18.32 2.32 29.39
CA THR A 63 -17.05 2.55 28.71
C THR A 63 -17.02 3.97 28.14
N MET A 64 -15.98 4.74 28.48
CA MET A 64 -15.80 6.14 28.07
C MET A 64 -14.36 6.41 27.62
N ARG A 65 -14.16 7.45 26.78
CA ARG A 65 -12.85 7.87 26.29
C ARG A 65 -12.12 8.73 27.32
N TRP A 66 -10.86 8.39 27.65
CA TRP A 66 -10.07 9.17 28.61
C TRP A 66 -9.54 10.48 27.99
N GLY A 67 -10.17 11.59 28.37
CA GLY A 67 -9.82 12.97 27.99
C GLY A 67 -11.08 13.77 27.63
N ILE A 68 -11.43 14.79 28.42
CA ILE A 68 -12.59 15.66 28.14
C ILE A 68 -12.17 16.81 27.21
N PRO A 69 -12.85 17.02 26.07
CA PRO A 69 -12.50 18.10 25.15
C PRO A 69 -12.71 19.51 25.74
N TYR A 70 -11.93 20.48 25.27
CA TYR A 70 -12.10 21.90 25.58
C TYR A 70 -11.76 22.82 24.40
N GLY A 71 -12.41 23.98 24.32
CA GLY A 71 -12.27 24.93 23.21
C GLY A 71 -13.56 25.10 22.40
N LYS A 72 -13.51 25.94 21.36
CA LYS A 72 -14.65 26.18 20.43
C LYS A 72 -14.57 25.39 19.13
N VAL A 73 -13.40 24.84 18.82
CA VAL A 73 -13.13 23.86 17.76
C VAL A 73 -12.17 22.90 18.43
N ILE A 74 -12.51 21.62 18.49
CA ILE A 74 -11.76 20.63 19.29
C ILE A 74 -10.68 20.02 18.40
N THR A 75 -9.41 20.25 18.73
CA THR A 75 -8.26 19.64 18.03
C THR A 75 -7.60 18.56 18.88
N ASN A 76 -6.76 17.71 18.27
CA ASN A 76 -6.06 16.61 18.94
C ASN A 76 -5.13 17.03 20.10
N SER A 77 -4.87 18.33 20.31
CA SER A 77 -4.11 18.85 21.46
C SER A 77 -4.97 19.37 22.63
N GLN A 78 -6.30 19.30 22.54
CA GLN A 78 -7.22 20.01 23.43
C GLN A 78 -8.15 19.09 24.25
N TYR A 79 -7.55 18.04 24.83
CA TYR A 79 -8.25 17.11 25.73
C TYR A 79 -7.67 17.16 27.15
N ALA A 80 -8.52 17.48 28.12
CA ALA A 80 -8.19 17.49 29.55
C ALA A 80 -8.28 16.07 30.12
N ILE A 81 -7.13 15.42 30.27
CA ILE A 81 -7.00 14.05 30.81
C ILE A 81 -7.09 14.01 32.35
N ASN A 82 -6.72 15.11 33.00
CA ASN A 82 -6.75 15.29 34.44
C ASN A 82 -7.42 16.62 34.80
N ALA A 83 -8.26 16.61 35.82
CA ALA A 83 -8.78 17.80 36.50
C ALA A 83 -8.03 18.02 37.82
N ARG A 84 -7.77 19.27 38.20
CA ARG A 84 -7.16 19.61 39.50
C ARG A 84 -8.23 19.84 40.54
N SER A 85 -8.12 19.20 41.71
CA SER A 85 -9.08 19.31 42.81
C SER A 85 -9.34 20.75 43.26
N GLU A 86 -8.30 21.59 43.28
CA GLU A 86 -8.37 23.01 43.64
C GLU A 86 -9.34 23.76 42.70
N ASN A 87 -9.13 23.62 41.39
CA ASN A 87 -10.00 24.21 40.37
C ASN A 87 -11.46 23.75 40.48
N ILE A 88 -11.71 22.51 40.92
CA ILE A 88 -13.07 21.97 41.13
C ILE A 88 -13.70 22.55 42.39
N ILE A 89 -12.94 22.68 43.49
CA ILE A 89 -13.40 23.24 44.76
C ILE A 89 -13.73 24.73 44.60
N GLU A 90 -12.86 25.49 43.93
CA GLU A 90 -13.05 26.91 43.63
C GLU A 90 -14.13 27.15 42.57
N GLY A 91 -14.33 26.21 41.65
CA GLY A 91 -15.24 26.37 40.51
C GLY A 91 -14.61 27.17 39.36
N ALA A 92 -13.31 26.97 39.14
CA ALA A 92 -12.53 27.70 38.15
C ALA A 92 -12.55 27.04 36.76
N GLY A 93 -12.67 27.88 35.73
CA GLY A 93 -12.58 27.46 34.32
C GLY A 93 -13.67 26.45 33.90
N MET A 94 -13.31 25.53 33.00
CA MET A 94 -14.25 24.57 32.41
C MET A 94 -14.91 23.61 33.42
N TRP A 95 -14.34 23.44 34.62
CA TRP A 95 -14.79 22.44 35.59
C TRP A 95 -16.06 22.83 36.34
N ASN A 96 -16.40 24.12 36.38
CA ASN A 96 -17.58 24.61 37.09
C ASN A 96 -18.89 24.05 36.53
N LYS A 97 -18.98 23.83 35.21
CA LYS A 97 -20.19 23.25 34.58
C LYS A 97 -20.39 21.76 34.88
N TYR A 98 -19.32 21.03 35.22
CA TYR A 98 -19.37 19.58 35.48
C TYR A 98 -19.54 19.23 36.97
N ARG A 99 -19.01 20.05 37.90
CA ARG A 99 -18.88 19.65 39.32
C ARG A 99 -20.21 19.34 40.04
N GLY A 100 -21.30 19.96 39.61
CA GLY A 100 -22.63 19.73 40.17
C GLY A 100 -23.25 18.39 39.76
N GLY A 101 -23.15 18.01 38.49
CA GLY A 101 -23.96 16.92 37.91
C GLY A 101 -23.23 15.85 37.09
N SER A 102 -21.95 16.02 36.74
CA SER A 102 -21.24 15.13 35.81
C SER A 102 -20.01 14.46 36.46
N ARG A 103 -20.27 13.70 37.53
CA ARG A 103 -19.26 13.00 38.34
C ARG A 103 -19.31 11.50 38.11
N CYS A 104 -18.15 10.86 38.05
CA CYS A 104 -17.99 9.42 37.86
C CYS A 104 -16.85 8.86 38.73
N VAL A 105 -16.67 7.54 38.69
CA VAL A 105 -15.57 6.84 39.36
C VAL A 105 -14.84 5.98 38.33
N VAL A 106 -13.53 6.18 38.17
CA VAL A 106 -12.70 5.48 37.19
C VAL A 106 -12.17 4.19 37.82
N VAL A 107 -12.38 3.07 37.12
CA VAL A 107 -12.03 1.73 37.61
C VAL A 107 -10.60 1.37 37.21
N SER A 108 -9.79 0.88 38.16
CA SER A 108 -8.40 0.48 37.91
C SER A 108 -7.88 -0.54 38.93
N GLN A 109 -6.88 -1.35 38.57
CA GLN A 109 -6.10 -2.15 39.54
C GLN A 109 -5.05 -1.32 40.29
N GLY A 110 -4.83 -0.07 39.86
CA GLY A 110 -3.74 0.81 40.29
C GLY A 110 -3.25 1.67 39.12
N TYR A 111 -2.45 2.69 39.43
CA TYR A 111 -1.93 3.67 38.45
C TYR A 111 -0.41 3.70 38.40
N TYR A 112 0.17 4.22 37.30
CA TYR A 112 1.61 4.41 37.16
C TYR A 112 2.02 5.87 37.28
N GLU A 113 3.23 6.09 37.78
CA GLU A 113 3.87 7.41 37.84
C GLU A 113 5.39 7.27 37.70
N TRP A 114 6.07 8.30 37.16
CA TRP A 114 7.49 8.21 36.82
C TRP A 114 8.36 9.09 37.72
N GLN A 115 9.24 8.46 38.51
CA GLN A 115 10.30 9.20 39.19
C GLN A 115 11.31 9.70 38.17
N THR A 116 11.55 11.01 38.13
CA THR A 116 12.60 11.59 37.28
C THR A 116 13.93 11.62 38.04
N LYS A 117 14.97 10.98 37.48
CA LYS A 117 16.34 10.97 38.02
C LYS A 117 17.31 11.41 36.92
N GLY A 118 17.71 12.67 36.96
CA GLY A 118 18.50 13.27 35.87
C GLY A 118 17.72 13.24 34.56
N LYS A 119 18.27 12.57 33.54
CA LYS A 119 17.59 12.36 32.25
C LYS A 119 16.70 11.11 32.22
N GLU A 120 16.79 10.20 33.20
CA GLU A 120 15.96 8.99 33.23
C GLU A 120 14.59 9.21 33.88
N LYS A 121 13.60 8.47 33.40
CA LYS A 121 12.28 8.32 34.04
C LYS A 121 12.10 6.85 34.45
N ILE A 122 11.91 6.60 35.75
CA ILE A 122 11.75 5.27 36.32
C ILE A 122 10.27 5.06 36.70
N PRO A 123 9.55 4.08 36.10
CA PRO A 123 8.16 3.85 36.41
C PRO A 123 7.97 3.12 37.74
N TYR A 124 6.98 3.59 38.50
CA TYR A 124 6.43 2.94 39.69
C TYR A 124 4.94 2.68 39.48
N PHE A 125 4.42 1.64 40.10
CA PHE A 125 2.99 1.30 40.13
C PHE A 125 2.45 1.37 41.55
N MET A 126 1.27 1.97 41.71
CA MET A 126 0.62 2.22 43.00
C MET A 126 -0.75 1.54 43.04
N LYS A 127 -0.99 0.71 44.06
CA LYS A 127 -2.28 0.03 44.31
C LYS A 127 -2.62 -0.04 45.80
N HIS A 128 -3.84 -0.47 46.14
CA HIS A 128 -4.17 -0.78 47.53
C HIS A 128 -3.40 -2.00 48.06
N ALA A 129 -3.06 -2.00 49.34
CA ALA A 129 -2.19 -2.99 49.96
C ALA A 129 -2.86 -4.35 50.23
N ASP A 130 -4.19 -4.33 50.42
CA ASP A 130 -5.08 -5.49 50.56
C ASP A 130 -5.38 -6.18 49.22
N GLY A 131 -5.11 -5.51 48.09
CA GLY A 131 -5.47 -5.98 46.75
C GLY A 131 -6.86 -5.56 46.27
N THR A 132 -7.58 -4.75 47.05
CA THR A 132 -8.85 -4.12 46.64
C THR A 132 -8.64 -3.29 45.38
N MET A 133 -9.63 -3.29 44.48
CA MET A 133 -9.57 -2.53 43.24
C MET A 133 -9.53 -1.02 43.54
N MET A 134 -8.77 -0.23 42.76
CA MET A 134 -8.63 1.20 42.98
C MET A 134 -9.69 1.99 42.20
N LEU A 135 -10.57 2.64 42.96
CA LEU A 135 -11.63 3.50 42.46
C LEU A 135 -11.24 4.98 42.59
N MET A 136 -10.91 5.61 41.45
CA MET A 136 -10.46 7.01 41.40
C MET A 136 -11.63 7.96 41.11
N ALA A 137 -11.71 9.11 41.79
CA ALA A 137 -12.74 10.11 41.50
C ALA A 137 -12.51 10.74 40.12
N GLY A 138 -13.56 10.81 39.30
CA GLY A 138 -13.53 11.36 37.95
C GLY A 138 -14.67 12.34 37.67
N MET A 139 -14.53 13.06 36.56
CA MET A 139 -15.59 13.85 35.94
C MET A 139 -15.86 13.30 34.54
N TYR A 140 -17.07 13.46 34.03
CA TYR A 140 -17.41 13.07 32.65
C TYR A 140 -18.12 14.18 31.87
N HIS A 141 -18.14 14.03 30.54
CA HIS A 141 -18.84 14.86 29.58
C HIS A 141 -19.44 13.94 28.52
N VAL A 142 -20.74 14.09 28.25
CA VAL A 142 -21.35 13.61 27.02
C VAL A 142 -21.32 14.78 26.05
N SER A 143 -20.77 14.63 24.85
CA SER A 143 -20.84 15.69 23.85
C SER A 143 -22.27 15.87 23.32
N ASP A 144 -22.58 17.10 22.91
CA ASP A 144 -23.89 17.49 22.38
C ASP A 144 -24.05 17.07 20.89
N ASP A 145 -23.39 15.98 20.48
CA ASP A 145 -23.41 15.40 19.14
C ASP A 145 -24.41 14.25 19.02
N THR A 146 -24.82 13.92 17.79
CA THR A 146 -25.87 12.93 17.50
C THR A 146 -25.54 11.52 18.01
N ASN A 147 -24.25 11.19 18.11
CA ASN A 147 -23.78 9.90 18.61
C ASN A 147 -23.49 9.91 20.13
N GLN A 148 -23.69 11.04 20.82
CA GLN A 148 -23.45 11.23 22.26
C GLN A 148 -22.11 10.65 22.74
N THR A 149 -20.98 11.17 22.25
CA THR A 149 -19.67 10.63 22.62
C THR A 149 -19.36 10.87 24.11
N TYR A 150 -19.10 9.79 24.87
CA TYR A 150 -18.82 9.85 26.30
C TYR A 150 -17.32 9.96 26.60
N HIS A 151 -16.92 11.03 27.30
CA HIS A 151 -15.56 11.37 27.69
C HIS A 151 -15.41 11.48 29.22
N PHE A 152 -14.24 11.14 29.77
CA PHE A 152 -13.94 11.31 31.21
C PHE A 152 -12.55 11.88 31.50
N ALA A 153 -12.37 12.46 32.69
CA ALA A 153 -11.09 12.96 33.21
C ALA A 153 -10.89 12.52 34.67
N ILE A 154 -9.67 12.16 35.05
CA ILE A 154 -9.32 11.76 36.42
C ILE A 154 -9.11 13.02 37.28
N ILE A 155 -9.64 13.04 38.51
CA ILE A 155 -9.35 14.13 39.44
C ILE A 155 -8.03 13.85 40.14
N THR A 156 -7.15 14.86 40.15
CA THR A 156 -5.85 14.83 40.82
C THR A 156 -5.79 15.85 41.94
N THR A 157 -5.22 15.45 43.07
CA THR A 157 -4.93 16.28 44.24
C THR A 157 -3.43 16.28 44.52
N ASN A 158 -2.97 17.02 45.54
CA ASN A 158 -1.57 16.99 45.94
C ASN A 158 -1.15 15.58 46.38
N ALA A 159 0.11 15.20 46.14
CA ALA A 159 0.61 13.92 46.61
C ALA A 159 0.60 13.85 48.14
N SER A 160 0.30 12.66 48.68
CA SER A 160 0.42 12.37 50.10
C SER A 160 1.89 12.36 50.55
N LYS A 161 2.13 12.37 51.86
CA LYS A 161 3.50 12.41 52.40
C LYS A 161 4.29 11.14 52.06
N SER A 162 3.61 10.01 51.85
CA SER A 162 4.25 8.76 51.40
C SER A 162 4.61 8.73 49.91
N LEU A 163 4.10 9.65 49.07
CA LEU A 163 4.30 9.65 47.61
C LEU A 163 4.89 10.95 47.04
N SER A 164 5.05 12.00 47.84
CA SER A 164 5.62 13.29 47.40
C SER A 164 7.08 13.24 46.91
N TRP A 165 7.80 12.14 47.18
CA TRP A 165 9.15 11.86 46.65
C TRP A 165 9.15 11.31 45.21
N LEU A 166 7.98 10.86 44.74
CA LEU A 166 7.75 10.27 43.41
C LEU A 166 7.16 11.31 42.45
N HIS A 167 6.13 12.05 42.88
CA HIS A 167 5.53 13.18 42.15
C HIS A 167 4.81 14.13 43.12
N ASP A 168 4.57 15.39 42.72
CA ASP A 168 3.82 16.39 43.50
C ASP A 168 2.28 16.18 43.50
N ARG A 169 1.74 15.29 42.66
CA ARG A 169 0.30 15.05 42.46
C ARG A 169 -0.02 13.55 42.43
N GLN A 170 -1.21 13.19 42.90
CA GLN A 170 -1.79 11.84 42.77
C GLN A 170 -3.28 11.91 42.40
N PRO A 171 -3.90 10.81 41.93
CA PRO A 171 -5.36 10.72 41.81
C PRO A 171 -6.05 10.90 43.16
N VAL A 172 -7.26 11.46 43.16
CA VAL A 172 -8.18 11.31 44.28
C VAL A 172 -8.75 9.90 44.24
N ILE A 173 -8.63 9.15 45.34
CA ILE A 173 -9.06 7.75 45.45
C ILE A 173 -10.15 7.65 46.51
N LEU A 174 -11.28 7.03 46.17
CA LEU A 174 -12.43 6.90 47.05
C LEU A 174 -12.37 5.56 47.78
N THR A 175 -12.00 5.60 49.06
CA THR A 175 -11.64 4.41 49.85
C THR A 175 -12.80 3.75 50.57
N SER A 176 -13.94 4.42 50.74
CA SER A 176 -15.13 3.84 51.37
C SER A 176 -16.35 3.85 50.45
N HIS A 177 -17.24 2.86 50.61
CA HIS A 177 -18.52 2.81 49.90
C HIS A 177 -19.37 4.08 50.17
N ALA A 178 -19.29 4.65 51.37
CA ALA A 178 -20.01 5.89 51.69
C ALA A 178 -19.48 7.08 50.86
N ASP A 179 -18.17 7.20 50.66
CA ASP A 179 -17.57 8.26 49.85
C ASP A 179 -17.85 8.07 48.35
N ILE A 180 -17.85 6.82 47.87
CA ILE A 180 -18.23 6.46 46.49
C ILE A 180 -19.67 6.87 46.21
N THR A 181 -20.61 6.44 47.05
CA THR A 181 -22.05 6.75 46.90
C THR A 181 -22.32 8.25 47.07
N LYS A 182 -21.66 8.92 48.02
CA LYS A 182 -21.73 10.39 48.21
C LYS A 182 -21.16 11.15 47.00
N TRP A 183 -20.09 10.66 46.38
CA TRP A 183 -19.52 11.25 45.17
C TRP A 183 -20.43 11.06 43.95
N LEU A 184 -20.98 9.87 43.76
CA LEU A 184 -21.87 9.53 42.64
C LEU A 184 -23.29 10.10 42.76
N ASP A 185 -23.71 10.59 43.94
CA ASP A 185 -25.00 11.24 44.12
C ASP A 185 -25.06 12.65 43.48
N THR A 186 -25.36 12.68 42.19
CA THR A 186 -25.57 13.90 41.39
C THR A 186 -26.98 14.48 41.51
N SER A 187 -27.87 13.90 42.32
CA SER A 187 -29.31 14.24 42.36
C SER A 187 -29.59 15.74 42.56
N SER A 188 -28.92 16.36 43.53
CA SER A 188 -29.03 17.79 43.84
C SER A 188 -28.49 18.73 42.76
N HIS A 189 -27.71 18.21 41.80
CA HIS A 189 -26.95 18.97 40.80
C HIS A 189 -26.04 20.08 41.39
N ALA A 190 -25.80 20.07 42.70
CA ALA A 190 -25.13 21.12 43.44
C ALA A 190 -23.72 20.70 43.89
N TRP A 191 -22.84 21.69 44.08
CA TRP A 191 -21.55 21.50 44.74
C TRP A 191 -21.65 21.86 46.22
N SER A 192 -21.00 21.09 47.09
CA SER A 192 -21.05 21.28 48.54
C SER A 192 -19.66 21.17 49.18
N ALA A 193 -19.48 21.80 50.34
CA ALA A 193 -18.26 21.63 51.15
C ALA A 193 -18.05 20.14 51.55
N GLU A 194 -19.14 19.37 51.64
CA GLU A 194 -19.11 17.94 51.91
C GLU A 194 -18.60 17.07 50.76
N LEU A 195 -18.71 17.54 49.51
CA LEU A 195 -18.05 16.94 48.34
C LEU A 195 -16.59 17.40 48.25
N ALA A 196 -16.28 18.66 48.56
CA ALA A 196 -14.91 19.18 48.58
C ALA A 196 -14.00 18.43 49.57
N LYS A 197 -14.55 17.96 50.70
CA LYS A 197 -13.88 17.10 51.68
C LYS A 197 -13.43 15.73 51.12
N LEU A 198 -14.00 15.27 50.00
CA LEU A 198 -13.61 13.99 49.37
C LEU A 198 -12.36 14.11 48.49
N LEU A 199 -11.99 15.32 48.04
CA LEU A 199 -10.89 15.52 47.08
C LEU A 199 -9.49 15.60 47.74
N GLN A 200 -9.26 14.74 48.73
CA GLN A 200 -8.08 14.74 49.60
C GLN A 200 -7.08 13.62 49.23
N PRO A 201 -5.79 13.78 49.55
CA PRO A 201 -4.79 12.74 49.36
C PRO A 201 -5.04 11.51 50.23
N VAL A 202 -4.83 10.33 49.64
CA VAL A 202 -4.75 9.05 50.36
C VAL A 202 -3.29 8.71 50.67
N ASP A 203 -3.01 8.22 51.87
CA ASP A 203 -1.75 7.62 52.30
C ASP A 203 -1.91 6.08 52.43
N GLY A 204 -0.80 5.33 52.46
CA GLY A 204 -0.83 3.87 52.67
C GLY A 204 -1.03 3.00 51.42
N LEU A 205 -0.90 3.57 50.23
CA LEU A 205 -0.84 2.79 48.98
C LEU A 205 0.47 1.99 48.91
N THR A 206 0.39 0.77 48.38
CA THR A 206 1.58 -0.01 48.03
C THR A 206 2.18 0.53 46.75
N CYS A 207 3.45 0.94 46.80
CA CYS A 207 4.21 1.51 45.69
C CYS A 207 5.47 0.69 45.43
N TYR A 208 5.71 0.27 44.18
CA TYR A 208 6.92 -0.44 43.79
C TYR A 208 7.35 -0.13 42.35
N GLN A 209 8.65 -0.29 42.08
CA GLN A 209 9.21 -0.12 40.74
C GLN A 209 8.76 -1.26 39.81
N VAL A 210 8.39 -0.89 38.60
CA VAL A 210 7.94 -1.79 37.52
C VAL A 210 8.88 -1.73 36.30
N PRO A 211 8.77 -2.62 35.30
CA PRO A 211 9.67 -2.65 34.15
C PRO A 211 9.64 -1.34 33.33
N LYS A 212 10.78 -0.90 32.77
CA LYS A 212 10.90 0.39 32.02
C LYS A 212 10.04 0.42 30.76
N GLU A 213 9.77 -0.76 30.19
CA GLU A 213 9.07 -1.02 28.95
C GLU A 213 7.62 -0.50 28.97
N VAL A 214 6.99 -0.43 30.15
CA VAL A 214 5.65 0.19 30.32
C VAL A 214 5.63 1.65 29.87
N GLY A 215 6.78 2.33 29.79
CA GLY A 215 6.91 3.67 29.24
C GLY A 215 6.36 3.79 27.81
N LYS A 216 6.54 2.77 26.96
CA LYS A 216 6.03 2.73 25.59
C LYS A 216 4.49 2.62 25.61
N VAL A 217 3.81 3.58 24.98
CA VAL A 217 2.34 3.53 24.82
C VAL A 217 1.99 2.39 23.85
N GLY A 218 0.92 1.65 24.13
CA GLY A 218 0.48 0.51 23.32
C GLY A 218 1.26 -0.79 23.54
N ALA A 219 2.38 -0.78 24.28
CA ALA A 219 2.97 -2.01 24.78
C ALA A 219 2.09 -2.59 25.91
N GLU A 220 1.80 -3.89 25.88
CA GLU A 220 0.96 -4.56 26.87
C GLU A 220 1.68 -5.79 27.44
N SER A 221 1.62 -5.98 28.77
CA SER A 221 2.14 -7.18 29.44
C SER A 221 1.59 -7.32 30.87
N PRO A 222 1.16 -8.52 31.29
CA PRO A 222 0.86 -8.81 32.70
C PRO A 222 2.04 -8.60 33.66
N ALA A 223 3.27 -8.54 33.15
CA ALA A 223 4.46 -8.24 33.95
C ALA A 223 4.57 -6.75 34.34
N PHE A 224 3.82 -5.85 33.72
CA PHE A 224 3.92 -4.41 34.00
C PHE A 224 3.32 -4.00 35.35
N ILE A 225 2.37 -4.75 35.89
CA ILE A 225 1.85 -4.52 37.26
C ILE A 225 2.63 -5.28 38.35
N GLN A 226 3.71 -5.98 37.99
CA GLN A 226 4.50 -6.80 38.92
C GLN A 226 5.77 -6.06 39.38
N PRO A 227 6.17 -6.17 40.66
CA PRO A 227 7.43 -5.61 41.14
C PRO A 227 8.64 -6.20 40.39
N VAL A 228 9.57 -5.36 39.94
CA VAL A 228 10.82 -5.82 39.30
C VAL A 228 11.59 -6.77 40.22
N ALA A 229 11.53 -6.55 41.53
CA ALA A 229 12.19 -7.36 42.56
C ALA A 229 11.62 -8.78 42.73
N THR A 230 10.41 -9.07 42.24
CA THR A 230 9.76 -10.40 42.36
C THR A 230 9.79 -11.22 41.07
N ARG A 231 10.22 -10.66 39.94
CA ARG A 231 10.36 -11.40 38.68
C ARG A 231 11.53 -12.39 38.77
N LYS A 232 11.33 -13.66 38.44
CA LYS A 232 12.41 -14.68 38.46
C LYS A 232 13.52 -14.36 37.46
N ASP A 233 13.14 -13.78 36.32
CA ASP A 233 13.98 -13.29 35.23
C ASP A 233 14.84 -12.05 35.60
N GLY A 234 14.59 -11.41 36.75
CA GLY A 234 15.35 -10.24 37.22
C GLY A 234 16.67 -10.59 37.92
N ILE A 235 17.78 -10.61 37.17
CA ILE A 235 19.20 -10.68 37.62
C ILE A 235 19.60 -11.95 38.39
N LYS A 236 18.81 -12.42 39.37
CA LYS A 236 19.03 -13.70 40.06
C LYS A 236 19.07 -14.88 39.08
N ALA A 237 18.29 -14.88 38.00
CA ALA A 237 18.38 -15.91 36.96
C ALA A 237 19.72 -15.89 36.21
N MET A 238 20.36 -14.73 36.01
CA MET A 238 21.69 -14.67 35.40
C MET A 238 22.77 -15.16 36.37
N PHE A 239 22.76 -14.72 37.63
CA PHE A 239 23.72 -15.22 38.63
C PHE A 239 23.50 -16.69 38.99
N ALA A 240 22.27 -17.20 38.98
CA ALA A 240 21.98 -18.62 39.13
C ALA A 240 22.53 -19.41 37.93
N LYS A 241 22.24 -19.01 36.69
CA LYS A 241 22.84 -19.64 35.49
C LYS A 241 24.37 -19.52 35.45
N GLN A 242 24.96 -18.50 36.07
CA GLN A 242 26.42 -18.37 36.18
C GLN A 242 27.00 -19.29 37.26
N GLN A 243 26.31 -19.51 38.39
CA GLN A 243 26.69 -20.51 39.39
C GLN A 243 26.44 -21.95 38.92
N GLU A 244 25.39 -22.19 38.15
CA GLU A 244 25.11 -23.48 37.52
C GLU A 244 26.12 -23.76 36.40
N ARG A 245 26.41 -22.82 35.49
CA ARG A 245 27.50 -22.98 34.51
C ARG A 245 28.85 -23.22 35.16
N ASN A 246 29.16 -22.57 36.28
CA ASN A 246 30.40 -22.85 37.02
C ASN A 246 30.38 -24.24 37.70
N LYS A 247 29.22 -24.78 38.09
CA LYS A 247 29.09 -26.17 38.58
C LYS A 247 29.14 -27.20 37.45
N GLU A 248 28.50 -26.96 36.32
CA GLU A 248 28.58 -27.82 35.13
C GLU A 248 29.99 -27.82 34.53
N SER A 249 30.68 -26.67 34.53
CA SER A 249 32.10 -26.57 34.16
C SER A 249 33.02 -27.31 35.12
N MET A 250 32.59 -27.62 36.35
CA MET A 250 33.30 -28.49 37.29
C MET A 250 32.80 -29.94 37.29
N LYS A 251 31.76 -30.28 36.51
CA LYS A 251 31.23 -31.65 36.35
C LYS A 251 31.48 -32.25 34.96
N ARG A 252 31.76 -31.44 33.93
CA ARG A 252 32.11 -31.89 32.57
C ARG A 252 33.62 -32.12 32.33
N THR A 253 34.41 -32.24 33.39
CA THR A 253 35.80 -32.77 33.34
C THR A 253 35.90 -34.12 34.07
N SER A 254 34.80 -34.87 34.06
CA SER A 254 34.61 -36.20 34.62
C SER A 254 33.40 -36.84 33.94
N GLU A 255 33.42 -38.15 33.70
CA GLU A 255 32.30 -38.93 33.10
C GLU A 255 32.11 -38.76 31.57
N GLU A 256 33.20 -38.86 30.81
CA GLU A 256 33.27 -39.88 29.73
C GLU A 256 34.43 -40.84 30.10
N ASP A 257 34.34 -42.09 29.67
CA ASP A 257 35.05 -43.28 30.17
C ASP A 257 34.84 -43.61 31.67
N ASN A 258 34.48 -44.84 32.08
CA ASN A 258 34.31 -46.07 31.29
C ASN A 258 33.30 -47.09 31.87
N ASP A 259 32.93 -48.06 31.03
CA ASP A 259 32.12 -49.24 31.33
C ASP A 259 32.86 -50.20 32.31
N PRO A 260 32.23 -50.75 33.36
CA PRO A 260 32.97 -51.53 34.36
C PRO A 260 33.21 -53.00 33.98
N LEU A 261 34.47 -53.39 33.78
CA LEU A 261 34.96 -54.76 34.08
C LEU A 261 36.51 -54.85 34.23
N THR A 262 36.94 -55.41 35.37
CA THR A 262 38.27 -56.02 35.71
C THR A 262 39.57 -55.17 35.84
N ASP A 263 40.11 -55.23 37.07
CA ASP A 263 41.51 -55.32 37.57
C ASP A 263 42.59 -54.20 37.44
N ASP A 264 43.09 -53.83 38.64
CA ASP A 264 44.47 -53.59 39.10
C ASP A 264 45.43 -52.53 38.49
N GLY A 265 45.54 -51.38 39.20
CA GLY A 265 46.79 -51.03 39.91
C GLY A 265 47.69 -49.85 39.43
N GLY A 266 48.01 -48.91 40.34
CA GLY A 266 49.35 -48.25 40.37
C GLY A 266 49.51 -46.70 40.23
N SER A 267 49.33 -45.97 41.34
CA SER A 267 50.25 -44.91 41.87
C SER A 267 50.82 -43.72 41.04
N THR A 268 50.48 -42.48 41.50
CA THR A 268 51.36 -41.31 41.83
C THR A 268 51.99 -40.31 40.79
N ILE A 269 51.68 -39.00 40.99
CA ILE A 269 52.59 -37.79 41.11
C ILE A 269 53.22 -37.13 39.83
N SER A 270 53.45 -35.79 39.66
CA SER A 270 52.84 -34.49 40.12
C SER A 270 53.57 -33.20 39.58
N ILE A 271 52.82 -32.07 39.41
CA ILE A 271 53.17 -30.63 39.69
C ILE A 271 54.06 -29.73 38.74
N ASN A 272 53.59 -28.47 38.53
CA ASN A 272 54.27 -27.15 38.27
C ASN A 272 54.35 -26.42 36.87
N ILE A 273 54.70 -25.09 36.92
CA ILE A 273 54.50 -23.93 35.97
C ILE A 273 55.54 -22.79 36.29
N PRO A 274 55.83 -21.69 35.50
CA PRO A 274 54.94 -20.53 35.13
C PRO A 274 55.34 -19.71 33.81
N PRO A 275 54.94 -18.42 33.55
CA PRO A 275 55.07 -17.69 32.24
C PRO A 275 56.01 -16.43 32.22
N THR A 276 56.04 -15.57 31.15
CA THR A 276 56.12 -14.04 31.20
C THR A 276 56.19 -13.21 29.85
N VAL A 277 55.30 -12.19 29.71
CA VAL A 277 55.29 -10.78 29.10
C VAL A 277 56.05 -10.25 27.79
N PRO A 278 55.65 -9.07 27.17
CA PRO A 278 55.91 -8.66 25.73
C PRO A 278 56.38 -7.18 25.41
N ARG A 279 56.54 -6.77 24.11
CA ARG A 279 56.60 -5.36 23.48
C ARG A 279 56.93 -5.39 21.93
N SER A 280 56.96 -4.34 21.05
CA SER A 280 56.12 -3.11 20.75
C SER A 280 56.67 -2.17 19.60
N SER A 281 55.83 -1.35 18.90
CA SER A 281 56.10 -0.08 18.10
C SER A 281 56.23 -0.08 16.52
N ALA A 282 56.35 1.11 15.85
CA ALA A 282 55.99 1.39 14.41
C ALA A 282 56.75 2.56 13.66
N SER A 283 56.61 2.76 12.31
CA SER A 283 56.90 4.02 11.52
C SER A 283 56.64 3.98 9.95
N LYS A 284 56.90 5.08 9.20
CA LYS A 284 56.69 5.42 7.73
C LYS A 284 57.65 6.59 7.29
N PRO A 285 57.65 7.21 6.06
CA PRO A 285 57.69 6.80 4.62
C PRO A 285 58.89 7.48 3.83
N PRO A 286 59.02 7.50 2.45
CA PRO A 286 58.74 8.75 1.64
C PRO A 286 58.54 8.71 0.07
N LYS A 287 57.81 9.72 -0.47
CA LYS A 287 57.85 10.56 -1.73
C LYS A 287 58.35 10.09 -3.16
N ALA A 288 57.90 10.84 -4.20
CA ALA A 288 58.13 10.70 -5.68
C ALA A 288 58.58 12.04 -6.39
N PRO A 289 58.83 12.09 -7.74
CA PRO A 289 58.34 13.24 -8.57
C PRO A 289 58.13 13.10 -10.12
N SER A 290 57.03 13.70 -10.62
CA SER A 290 56.85 14.67 -11.76
C SER A 290 57.05 14.43 -13.30
N ARG A 291 55.96 14.76 -14.05
CA ARG A 291 55.81 15.61 -15.28
C ARG A 291 56.31 15.20 -16.69
N VAL A 292 55.54 15.59 -17.73
CA VAL A 292 55.94 16.25 -19.02
C VAL A 292 54.63 16.75 -19.75
N ARG A 293 54.60 17.08 -21.06
CA ARG A 293 53.52 17.84 -21.78
C ARG A 293 53.56 17.65 -23.33
N HIS A 294 52.56 18.20 -24.06
CA HIS A 294 52.40 18.46 -25.54
C HIS A 294 51.36 17.58 -26.27
N GLN A 295 50.77 17.95 -27.44
CA GLN A 295 50.18 19.23 -27.95
C GLN A 295 49.64 19.02 -29.39
N LEU A 296 48.45 19.57 -29.75
CA LEU A 296 48.01 19.98 -31.12
C LEU A 296 47.92 18.89 -32.23
N ALA A 297 47.21 19.04 -33.36
CA ALA A 297 45.98 19.81 -33.70
C ALA A 297 45.49 19.46 -35.13
N SER A 298 44.19 19.72 -35.41
CA SER A 298 43.60 20.00 -36.75
C SER A 298 43.58 18.82 -37.78
N SER A 299 42.86 18.84 -38.91
CA SER A 299 42.10 19.92 -39.60
C SER A 299 41.05 19.36 -40.61
N MET A 300 39.89 20.03 -40.76
CA MET A 300 39.17 20.27 -42.05
C MET A 300 38.57 19.05 -42.83
N LEU A 301 37.62 19.16 -43.78
CA LEU A 301 36.78 20.26 -44.32
C LEU A 301 35.56 19.67 -45.08
N SER A 302 34.40 20.37 -45.07
CA SER A 302 33.34 20.46 -46.14
C SER A 302 32.69 19.15 -46.70
N ASP A 303 31.59 19.15 -47.47
CA ASP A 303 30.76 20.24 -48.06
C ASP A 303 29.25 19.83 -48.18
N ASP A 304 28.49 20.62 -48.94
CA ASP A 304 27.14 20.48 -49.55
C ASP A 304 26.44 19.09 -49.72
N GLY A 305 25.11 18.99 -49.93
CA GLY A 305 24.07 20.03 -50.03
C GLY A 305 22.66 19.49 -50.37
N THR A 306 21.73 20.42 -50.64
CA THR A 306 20.33 20.32 -51.17
C THR A 306 20.01 19.09 -52.04
N ASP A 307 18.76 18.57 -52.09
CA ASP A 307 17.53 19.35 -52.33
C ASP A 307 16.22 18.62 -51.96
N SER A 308 15.07 19.28 -52.11
CA SER A 308 13.72 18.81 -51.77
C SER A 308 12.79 18.61 -52.98
N GLN A 309 11.82 17.69 -52.91
CA GLN A 309 10.57 17.83 -53.67
C GLN A 309 9.37 17.02 -53.14
N THR A 310 8.18 17.51 -53.49
CA THR A 310 6.85 17.07 -53.01
C THR A 310 5.99 16.46 -54.12
N TYR A 311 5.31 15.34 -53.85
CA TYR A 311 4.00 14.96 -54.42
C TYR A 311 3.44 13.81 -53.54
N ASP A 312 2.29 13.88 -52.86
CA ASP A 312 0.90 14.13 -53.31
C ASP A 312 0.27 12.90 -53.99
N GLY A 313 -0.85 12.40 -53.47
CA GLY A 313 -1.42 11.08 -53.85
C GLY A 313 -2.43 10.52 -52.83
N ASP A 314 -3.70 10.80 -53.06
CA ASP A 314 -4.80 10.64 -52.10
C ASP A 314 -5.69 9.38 -52.34
N VAL A 315 -6.63 9.14 -51.43
CA VAL A 315 -7.97 8.53 -51.66
C VAL A 315 -8.19 6.99 -51.76
N GLU A 316 -8.98 6.52 -50.78
CA GLU A 316 -10.08 5.53 -50.78
C GLU A 316 -9.92 4.00 -50.70
N SER A 317 -11.02 3.42 -50.17
CA SER A 317 -11.26 2.03 -49.82
C SER A 317 -12.43 1.46 -50.64
N SER A 318 -12.51 0.13 -50.81
CA SER A 318 -13.81 -0.59 -50.87
C SER A 318 -13.70 -2.12 -50.86
N VAL A 319 -14.71 -2.74 -50.26
CA VAL A 319 -14.93 -4.19 -50.09
C VAL A 319 -15.51 -4.88 -51.34
N THR A 320 -15.27 -6.19 -51.51
CA THR A 320 -16.28 -7.30 -51.53
C THR A 320 -15.72 -8.60 -52.16
N ALA A 321 -16.26 -9.78 -51.78
CA ALA A 321 -15.75 -11.13 -52.08
C ALA A 321 -16.48 -11.90 -53.21
N CYS A 322 -15.90 -13.04 -53.67
CA CYS A 322 -16.53 -14.18 -54.37
C CYS A 322 -15.51 -15.34 -54.63
N THR A 323 -15.84 -16.62 -54.90
CA THR A 323 -16.87 -17.59 -54.40
C THR A 323 -16.52 -19.04 -54.85
N GLY A 324 -16.85 -20.08 -54.05
CA GLY A 324 -17.04 -21.48 -54.51
C GLY A 324 -16.05 -22.55 -54.00
N SER A 325 -16.40 -23.86 -53.94
CA SER A 325 -17.70 -24.54 -54.17
C SER A 325 -17.76 -25.98 -53.55
N HIS A 326 -18.97 -26.53 -53.36
CA HIS A 326 -19.25 -27.86 -52.70
C HIS A 326 -19.31 -29.06 -53.69
N PRO A 327 -19.36 -30.35 -53.22
CA PRO A 327 -20.65 -31.03 -52.92
C PRO A 327 -20.69 -32.23 -51.89
N PHE A 328 -21.78 -32.32 -51.09
CA PHE A 328 -22.55 -33.51 -50.58
C PHE A 328 -21.87 -34.83 -50.05
N ASN A 329 -22.46 -35.70 -49.19
CA ASN A 329 -23.87 -36.00 -48.86
C ASN A 329 -24.07 -36.79 -47.51
N LYS A 330 -25.22 -36.62 -46.83
CA LYS A 330 -26.03 -37.48 -45.87
C LYS A 330 -25.38 -38.68 -45.09
N THR A 331 -25.80 -39.04 -43.85
CA THR A 331 -27.19 -39.37 -43.40
C THR A 331 -27.54 -39.18 -41.91
N SER A 332 -28.82 -38.84 -41.69
CA SER A 332 -29.72 -38.83 -40.50
C SER A 332 -29.62 -39.86 -39.34
N LEU A 333 -30.05 -39.45 -38.13
CA LEU A 333 -31.13 -40.08 -37.30
C LEU A 333 -31.56 -39.24 -36.06
N HIS A 334 -32.78 -39.48 -35.56
CA HIS A 334 -33.46 -38.97 -34.33
C HIS A 334 -34.42 -40.10 -33.84
N PRO A 335 -34.94 -40.19 -32.58
CA PRO A 335 -35.63 -39.10 -31.85
C PRO A 335 -35.61 -39.12 -30.28
N THR A 336 -36.25 -38.11 -29.67
CA THR A 336 -36.99 -38.05 -28.37
C THR A 336 -36.78 -39.07 -27.22
N LEU A 337 -36.58 -38.61 -25.97
CA LEU A 337 -37.52 -38.73 -24.80
C LEU A 337 -36.90 -38.41 -23.41
N HIS A 338 -37.46 -37.38 -22.74
CA HIS A 338 -37.95 -37.28 -21.34
C HIS A 338 -37.35 -38.02 -20.11
N HIS A 339 -37.55 -37.36 -18.95
CA HIS A 339 -37.53 -37.84 -17.54
C HIS A 339 -36.17 -38.03 -16.83
N SER A 340 -36.08 -37.98 -15.48
CA SER A 340 -36.43 -36.91 -14.50
C SER A 340 -36.27 -37.43 -13.05
N SER A 341 -35.51 -36.73 -12.19
CA SER A 341 -35.68 -36.53 -10.72
C SER A 341 -36.11 -37.66 -9.74
N SER A 342 -35.71 -37.49 -8.47
CA SER A 342 -36.17 -38.19 -7.25
C SER A 342 -35.44 -39.51 -6.92
N ALA A 343 -35.45 -40.03 -5.69
CA ALA A 343 -36.12 -39.61 -4.45
C ALA A 343 -35.18 -39.81 -3.22
N SER A 344 -35.48 -39.35 -2.00
CA SER A 344 -36.53 -39.88 -1.10
C SER A 344 -36.73 -38.92 0.11
N THR A 345 -37.74 -39.00 0.98
CA THR A 345 -38.54 -40.16 1.45
C THR A 345 -39.96 -39.77 1.91
N LEU A 346 -40.94 -40.68 1.67
CA LEU A 346 -42.13 -41.01 2.48
C LEU A 346 -43.23 -39.91 2.66
N THR A 347 -44.45 -40.00 2.10
CA THR A 347 -45.63 -40.90 2.37
C THR A 347 -46.34 -40.65 3.72
N SER A 348 -47.68 -40.65 3.84
CA SER A 348 -48.78 -40.97 2.90
C SER A 348 -50.18 -40.61 3.47
N GLN A 349 -51.15 -40.30 2.58
CA GLN A 349 -52.61 -40.58 2.65
C GLN A 349 -53.45 -40.11 3.87
N ALA A 350 -54.77 -39.90 3.80
CA ALA A 350 -55.71 -39.55 2.72
C ALA A 350 -57.08 -39.17 3.37
N ASP A 351 -57.96 -38.47 2.62
CA ASP A 351 -59.44 -38.59 2.57
C ASP A 351 -60.16 -37.26 2.23
N ASP A 352 -61.47 -37.35 1.93
CA ASP A 352 -62.23 -36.48 1.03
C ASP A 352 -63.08 -35.35 1.68
N ALA A 353 -63.67 -34.52 0.79
CA ALA A 353 -64.90 -33.71 0.96
C ALA A 353 -64.83 -32.25 1.51
N VAL A 354 -64.74 -31.32 0.55
CA VAL A 354 -65.24 -29.91 0.54
C VAL A 354 -66.78 -29.87 0.72
N PRO A 355 -67.48 -28.81 1.24
CA PRO A 355 -67.10 -27.37 1.33
C PRO A 355 -67.39 -26.60 2.66
N SER A 356 -66.77 -25.42 2.86
CA SER A 356 -67.45 -24.09 2.71
C SER A 356 -66.70 -22.85 3.28
N THR A 357 -66.94 -21.69 2.65
CA THR A 357 -66.76 -20.28 3.09
C THR A 357 -65.38 -19.70 3.48
N SER A 358 -65.07 -18.55 2.86
CA SER A 358 -64.07 -17.52 3.23
C SER A 358 -62.58 -17.93 3.07
N THR A 359 -61.60 -17.03 2.94
CA THR A 359 -61.58 -15.54 3.07
C THR A 359 -60.96 -14.84 1.85
N SER A 360 -61.07 -13.51 1.81
CA SER A 360 -60.35 -12.62 0.90
C SER A 360 -58.82 -12.73 1.01
N LYS A 361 -58.10 -12.79 -0.12
CA LYS A 361 -56.69 -12.41 -0.14
C LYS A 361 -56.59 -10.88 -0.08
N ALA A 362 -55.94 -10.36 0.96
CA ALA A 362 -55.69 -8.93 1.11
C ALA A 362 -54.68 -8.44 0.05
N ALA A 363 -54.78 -7.17 -0.32
CA ALA A 363 -53.68 -6.48 -0.99
C ALA A 363 -52.49 -6.38 -0.02
N ALA A 364 -51.27 -6.53 -0.53
CA ALA A 364 -50.06 -6.29 0.25
C ALA A 364 -49.93 -4.79 0.54
N LEU A 365 -50.41 -4.37 1.71
CA LEU A 365 -50.10 -3.04 2.26
C LEU A 365 -48.59 -2.90 2.39
N ALA A 366 -48.06 -1.70 2.13
CA ALA A 366 -46.67 -1.40 2.42
C ALA A 366 -46.41 -1.66 3.92
N PRO A 367 -45.30 -2.32 4.29
CA PRO A 367 -45.00 -2.60 5.69
C PRO A 367 -44.87 -1.28 6.49
N ASP A 368 -45.14 -1.32 7.79
CA ASP A 368 -45.07 -0.12 8.64
C ASP A 368 -43.71 0.56 8.56
N GLU A 369 -43.70 1.89 8.62
CA GLU A 369 -42.48 2.70 8.62
C GLU A 369 -42.01 2.95 10.06
N PRO A 370 -40.78 2.59 10.42
CA PRO A 370 -40.23 2.98 11.72
C PRO A 370 -40.06 4.51 11.75
N MET A 371 -40.41 5.14 12.87
CA MET A 371 -40.21 6.59 13.01
C MET A 371 -38.72 6.94 12.86
N PRO A 372 -38.36 7.93 12.02
CA PRO A 372 -36.98 8.38 11.89
C PRO A 372 -36.47 9.01 13.20
N THR A 373 -35.15 9.00 13.41
CA THR A 373 -34.55 9.65 14.58
C THR A 373 -34.82 11.16 14.58
N ALA A 374 -34.89 11.77 15.76
CA ALA A 374 -35.14 13.21 15.90
C ALA A 374 -34.11 14.07 15.11
N GLU A 375 -32.90 13.55 14.92
CA GLU A 375 -31.82 14.19 14.18
C GLU A 375 -32.02 14.11 12.67
N ALA A 376 -32.51 12.97 12.16
CA ALA A 376 -32.94 12.87 10.77
C ALA A 376 -34.14 13.80 10.49
N VAL A 377 -35.09 13.88 11.43
CA VAL A 377 -36.22 14.83 11.39
C VAL A 377 -35.74 16.29 11.36
N PHE A 378 -34.70 16.64 12.12
CA PHE A 378 -34.14 17.99 12.14
C PHE A 378 -33.26 18.32 10.91
N THR A 379 -32.52 17.33 10.38
CA THR A 379 -31.47 17.57 9.38
C THR A 379 -31.97 17.54 7.93
N PHE A 380 -32.88 16.61 7.59
CA PHE A 380 -33.42 16.48 6.23
C PHE A 380 -34.90 16.05 6.16
N ASN A 381 -35.50 15.72 7.30
CA ASN A 381 -36.91 15.39 7.53
C ASN A 381 -37.55 14.39 6.55
N PRO A 382 -37.15 13.10 6.57
CA PRO A 382 -37.79 12.08 5.74
C PRO A 382 -39.27 11.86 6.09
N ALA A 383 -39.71 12.20 7.31
CA ALA A 383 -41.12 12.13 7.72
C ALA A 383 -42.01 13.20 7.06
N ALA A 384 -41.44 14.23 6.43
CA ALA A 384 -42.22 15.19 5.63
C ALA A 384 -42.75 14.56 4.33
N LEU A 385 -42.05 13.56 3.78
CA LEU A 385 -42.47 12.82 2.59
C LEU A 385 -43.43 11.70 2.99
N THR A 386 -44.64 12.05 3.43
CA THR A 386 -45.69 11.06 3.74
C THR A 386 -46.18 10.39 2.44
N PRO A 387 -46.83 9.19 2.51
CA PRO A 387 -47.45 8.58 1.33
C PRO A 387 -48.43 9.52 0.62
N ASP A 388 -49.19 10.31 1.38
CA ASP A 388 -50.15 11.29 0.84
C ASP A 388 -49.47 12.46 0.12
N ASP A 389 -48.35 12.99 0.64
CA ASP A 389 -47.56 14.04 -0.05
C ASP A 389 -46.91 13.51 -1.34
N ILE A 390 -46.36 12.29 -1.31
CA ILE A 390 -45.78 11.64 -2.49
C ILE A 390 -46.86 11.45 -3.57
N GLN A 391 -48.04 10.95 -3.20
CA GLN A 391 -49.15 10.78 -4.15
C GLN A 391 -49.75 12.11 -4.61
N ALA A 392 -49.79 13.14 -3.77
CA ALA A 392 -50.21 14.48 -4.18
C ALA A 392 -49.23 15.10 -5.18
N PHE A 393 -47.92 14.91 -4.99
CA PHE A 393 -46.87 15.39 -5.89
C PHE A 393 -46.96 14.71 -7.27
N VAL A 394 -47.04 13.37 -7.31
CA VAL A 394 -47.17 12.62 -8.56
C VAL A 394 -48.50 12.96 -9.26
N ARG A 395 -49.59 13.14 -8.50
CA ARG A 395 -50.87 13.60 -9.06
C ARG A 395 -50.77 15.00 -9.68
N SER A 396 -50.15 15.96 -9.00
CA SER A 396 -49.93 17.31 -9.53
C SER A 396 -49.10 17.31 -10.82
N ALA A 397 -48.08 16.43 -10.90
CA ALA A 397 -47.29 16.24 -12.11
C ALA A 397 -48.10 15.65 -13.28
N ILE A 398 -49.07 14.75 -13.00
CA ILE A 398 -49.97 14.16 -14.00
C ILE A 398 -51.09 15.14 -14.43
N GLU A 399 -51.63 15.91 -13.49
CA GLU A 399 -52.68 16.92 -13.76
C GLU A 399 -52.14 18.16 -14.50
N GLY A 400 -50.83 18.44 -14.38
CA GLY A 400 -50.09 19.30 -15.30
C GLY A 400 -49.70 20.67 -14.76
N GLU A 401 -48.77 20.73 -13.81
CA GLU A 401 -48.11 21.97 -13.40
C GLU A 401 -47.43 22.68 -14.60
N SER A 402 -47.59 23.99 -14.70
CA SER A 402 -47.34 24.79 -15.92
C SER A 402 -45.87 25.03 -16.29
N SER A 403 -44.91 24.36 -15.63
CA SER A 403 -43.47 24.49 -15.85
C SER A 403 -42.81 23.29 -16.56
N ARG A 404 -43.55 22.19 -16.80
CA ARG A 404 -42.98 20.97 -17.40
C ARG A 404 -42.98 21.01 -18.94
N SER A 405 -41.87 20.53 -19.53
CA SER A 405 -41.68 20.43 -20.99
C SER A 405 -42.33 19.19 -21.62
N TYR A 406 -42.75 18.22 -20.80
CA TYR A 406 -43.39 16.98 -21.19
C TYR A 406 -44.72 16.78 -20.45
N LYS A 407 -45.56 15.87 -20.95
CA LYS A 407 -46.84 15.47 -20.30
C LYS A 407 -46.67 14.08 -19.69
N ILE A 408 -47.56 13.71 -18.76
CA ILE A 408 -47.57 12.38 -18.15
C ILE A 408 -48.94 11.74 -18.38
N ASN A 409 -48.97 10.44 -18.71
CA ASN A 409 -50.20 9.69 -18.95
C ASN A 409 -50.95 9.38 -17.64
N GLN A 410 -52.25 9.07 -17.76
CA GLN A 410 -53.09 8.64 -16.63
C GLN A 410 -52.83 7.15 -16.27
N PRO A 411 -52.85 6.77 -14.97
CA PRO A 411 -52.43 5.44 -14.53
C PRO A 411 -53.50 4.35 -14.80
N PRO A 412 -53.09 3.07 -14.92
CA PRO A 412 -54.02 1.96 -15.08
C PRO A 412 -54.86 1.73 -13.82
N LEU A 413 -56.19 1.79 -13.95
CA LEU A 413 -57.12 1.72 -12.81
C LEU A 413 -57.43 0.31 -12.30
N ASN A 414 -57.18 -0.73 -13.10
CA ASN A 414 -57.68 -2.10 -12.88
C ASN A 414 -56.60 -3.11 -12.43
N ARG A 415 -55.36 -2.66 -12.19
CA ARG A 415 -54.24 -3.48 -11.71
C ARG A 415 -53.21 -2.60 -10.98
N PRO A 416 -52.29 -3.16 -10.17
CA PRO A 416 -51.15 -2.41 -9.66
C PRO A 416 -50.36 -1.75 -10.81
N VAL A 417 -49.87 -0.54 -10.56
CA VAL A 417 -49.02 0.20 -11.49
C VAL A 417 -47.61 -0.39 -11.47
N ARG A 418 -47.07 -0.74 -12.63
CA ARG A 418 -45.69 -1.23 -12.76
C ARG A 418 -44.77 -0.05 -12.99
N VAL A 419 -44.16 0.41 -11.90
CA VAL A 419 -43.17 1.49 -11.92
C VAL A 419 -41.79 0.87 -12.02
N PHE A 420 -40.94 1.47 -12.84
CA PHE A 420 -39.54 1.13 -12.99
C PHE A 420 -38.69 2.27 -12.45
N ALA A 421 -37.62 1.96 -11.71
CA ALA A 421 -36.64 2.93 -11.25
C ALA A 421 -35.25 2.35 -11.51
N ASP A 422 -34.57 2.87 -12.52
CA ASP A 422 -33.18 2.57 -12.83
C ASP A 422 -32.21 3.40 -11.99
N GLY A 423 -30.99 2.88 -11.87
CA GLY A 423 -29.87 3.61 -11.30
C GLY A 423 -28.60 2.76 -11.21
N VAL A 424 -27.49 3.48 -11.05
CA VAL A 424 -26.18 2.86 -10.77
C VAL A 424 -26.16 2.26 -9.37
N TYR A 425 -26.80 2.92 -8.39
CA TYR A 425 -26.97 2.44 -7.00
C TYR A 425 -25.69 2.16 -6.18
N ASP A 426 -24.53 2.63 -6.65
CA ASP A 426 -23.24 2.49 -5.94
C ASP A 426 -23.20 3.19 -4.56
N LEU A 427 -22.46 2.60 -3.62
CA LEU A 427 -22.47 2.89 -2.19
C LEU A 427 -23.90 3.05 -1.65
N PHE A 428 -24.74 2.03 -1.87
CA PHE A 428 -26.20 2.10 -1.70
C PHE A 428 -26.66 2.73 -0.37
N HIS A 429 -27.05 4.00 -0.44
CA HIS A 429 -27.31 4.86 0.71
C HIS A 429 -28.77 5.30 0.82
N PHE A 430 -29.14 5.91 1.95
CA PHE A 430 -30.54 6.27 2.24
C PHE A 430 -31.20 7.16 1.16
N GLY A 431 -30.44 8.01 0.45
CA GLY A 431 -30.94 8.74 -0.71
C GLY A 431 -31.54 7.85 -1.81
N HIS A 432 -30.87 6.75 -2.19
CA HIS A 432 -31.40 5.77 -3.16
C HIS A 432 -32.61 5.04 -2.60
N ALA A 433 -32.57 4.64 -1.33
CA ALA A 433 -33.71 4.00 -0.67
C ALA A 433 -34.95 4.94 -0.57
N LEU A 434 -34.75 6.25 -0.47
CA LEU A 434 -35.83 7.26 -0.48
C LEU A 434 -36.35 7.57 -1.89
N GLN A 435 -35.53 7.46 -2.94
CA GLN A 435 -35.99 7.48 -4.33
C GLN A 435 -36.87 6.26 -4.62
N LEU A 436 -36.39 5.05 -4.28
CA LEU A 436 -37.15 3.80 -4.42
C LEU A 436 -38.45 3.82 -3.58
N ARG A 437 -38.42 4.40 -2.37
CA ARG A 437 -39.63 4.66 -1.57
C ARG A 437 -40.64 5.57 -2.30
N GLN A 438 -40.18 6.67 -2.89
CA GLN A 438 -41.05 7.56 -3.66
C GLN A 438 -41.66 6.85 -4.87
N ALA A 439 -40.88 6.05 -5.59
CA ALA A 439 -41.37 5.23 -6.69
C ALA A 439 -42.43 4.20 -6.22
N LYS A 440 -42.18 3.48 -5.11
CA LYS A 440 -43.10 2.49 -4.52
C LYS A 440 -44.37 3.09 -3.93
N LEU A 441 -44.34 4.33 -3.45
CA LEU A 441 -45.49 5.02 -2.84
C LEU A 441 -46.21 5.98 -3.79
N SER A 442 -45.74 6.13 -5.04
CA SER A 442 -46.27 7.05 -6.07
C SER A 442 -47.76 6.87 -6.37
N PHE A 443 -48.31 5.68 -6.16
CA PHE A 443 -49.73 5.35 -6.30
C PHE A 443 -50.18 4.43 -5.15
N PRO A 444 -51.49 4.28 -4.88
CA PRO A 444 -52.00 3.39 -3.82
C PRO A 444 -51.67 1.90 -3.99
N SER A 445 -51.26 1.46 -5.18
CA SER A 445 -50.79 0.09 -5.42
C SER A 445 -49.76 0.09 -6.55
N VAL A 446 -48.50 -0.16 -6.19
CA VAL A 446 -47.34 -0.19 -7.10
C VAL A 446 -46.61 -1.52 -6.96
N HIS A 447 -46.19 -2.06 -8.10
CA HIS A 447 -45.15 -3.07 -8.21
C HIS A 447 -43.90 -2.39 -8.79
N LEU A 448 -42.86 -2.24 -7.96
CA LEU A 448 -41.63 -1.54 -8.27
C LEU A 448 -40.56 -2.52 -8.78
N LEU A 449 -40.18 -2.32 -10.04
CA LEU A 449 -38.98 -2.89 -10.62
C LEU A 449 -37.81 -1.93 -10.42
N ALA A 450 -36.70 -2.41 -9.84
CA ALA A 450 -35.47 -1.64 -9.78
C ALA A 450 -34.46 -2.16 -10.82
N GLY A 451 -34.02 -1.27 -11.72
CA GLY A 451 -33.05 -1.58 -12.77
C GLY A 451 -31.64 -1.21 -12.33
N VAL A 452 -30.73 -2.18 -12.31
CA VAL A 452 -29.33 -1.95 -11.96
C VAL A 452 -28.48 -2.07 -13.22
N ASN A 453 -27.78 -1.01 -13.61
CA ASN A 453 -26.88 -1.04 -14.76
C ASN A 453 -25.70 -1.98 -14.48
N SER A 454 -25.23 -2.73 -15.48
CA SER A 454 -24.04 -3.60 -15.39
C SER A 454 -22.77 -2.79 -15.06
N ASP A 455 -21.65 -3.44 -14.72
CA ASP A 455 -20.41 -2.68 -14.49
C ASP A 455 -19.86 -2.15 -15.82
N GLU A 456 -20.09 -2.88 -16.92
CA GLU A 456 -19.75 -2.52 -18.29
C GLU A 456 -20.51 -1.26 -18.76
N ASP A 457 -21.84 -1.23 -18.62
CA ASP A 457 -22.67 -0.06 -19.00
C ASP A 457 -22.29 1.18 -18.18
N VAL A 458 -21.98 1.00 -16.89
CA VAL A 458 -21.50 2.09 -16.04
C VAL A 458 -20.14 2.60 -16.52
N ILE A 459 -19.16 1.72 -16.77
CA ILE A 459 -17.81 2.11 -17.21
C ILE A 459 -17.86 2.85 -18.57
N MET A 460 -18.76 2.47 -19.47
CA MET A 460 -18.93 3.14 -20.77
C MET A 460 -19.55 4.55 -20.68
N ASN A 461 -20.29 4.87 -19.61
CA ASN A 461 -21.08 6.10 -19.53
C ASN A 461 -20.82 6.97 -18.28
N LYS A 462 -19.99 6.51 -17.32
CA LYS A 462 -19.78 7.15 -16.02
C LYS A 462 -18.49 6.67 -15.35
N ALA A 463 -18.08 7.38 -14.30
CA ALA A 463 -17.03 6.90 -13.40
C ALA A 463 -17.41 5.55 -12.75
N ARG A 464 -16.41 4.67 -12.63
CA ARG A 464 -16.52 3.31 -12.07
C ARG A 464 -17.03 3.29 -10.61
N CYS A 465 -17.86 2.29 -10.30
CA CYS A 465 -18.39 2.03 -8.96
C CYS A 465 -17.35 1.50 -7.96
N VAL A 466 -17.62 1.71 -6.67
CA VAL A 466 -16.94 0.99 -5.57
C VAL A 466 -17.50 -0.43 -5.41
N MET A 467 -18.82 -0.60 -5.52
CA MET A 467 -19.52 -1.88 -5.44
C MET A 467 -19.69 -2.50 -6.83
N THR A 468 -19.46 -3.81 -6.96
CA THR A 468 -19.73 -4.56 -8.20
C THR A 468 -21.23 -4.61 -8.53
N SER A 469 -21.58 -4.80 -9.80
CA SER A 469 -22.94 -5.01 -10.30
C SER A 469 -23.74 -6.03 -9.48
N ALA A 470 -23.12 -7.14 -9.06
CA ALA A 470 -23.72 -8.14 -8.20
C ALA A 470 -24.04 -7.60 -6.79
N GLU A 471 -23.09 -6.91 -6.15
CA GLU A 471 -23.30 -6.28 -4.84
C GLU A 471 -24.34 -5.16 -4.91
N ARG A 472 -24.37 -4.38 -6.00
CA ARG A 472 -25.37 -3.35 -6.28
C ARG A 472 -26.75 -3.97 -6.47
N CYS A 473 -26.86 -5.08 -7.21
CA CYS A 473 -28.10 -5.84 -7.36
C CYS A 473 -28.65 -6.36 -6.01
N GLU A 474 -27.83 -6.98 -5.17
CA GLU A 474 -28.30 -7.54 -3.89
C GLU A 474 -28.57 -6.45 -2.84
N ALA A 475 -27.81 -5.34 -2.82
CA ALA A 475 -28.11 -4.20 -1.97
C ALA A 475 -29.47 -3.56 -2.31
N VAL A 476 -29.81 -3.46 -3.60
CA VAL A 476 -31.11 -2.97 -4.06
C VAL A 476 -32.20 -4.03 -3.84
N ARG A 477 -31.91 -5.34 -4.00
CA ARG A 477 -32.85 -6.45 -3.71
C ARG A 477 -33.31 -6.45 -2.26
N HIS A 478 -32.40 -6.14 -1.33
CA HIS A 478 -32.70 -6.05 0.09
C HIS A 478 -33.29 -4.70 0.53
N CYS A 479 -33.54 -3.77 -0.41
CA CYS A 479 -34.31 -2.56 -0.12
C CYS A 479 -35.81 -2.89 -0.02
N ARG A 480 -36.40 -2.67 1.16
CA ARG A 480 -37.82 -2.96 1.52
C ARG A 480 -38.92 -2.36 0.61
N TRP A 481 -38.55 -1.61 -0.42
CA TRP A 481 -39.46 -0.93 -1.35
C TRP A 481 -39.52 -1.61 -2.73
N VAL A 482 -38.55 -2.47 -3.05
CA VAL A 482 -38.40 -3.12 -4.35
C VAL A 482 -39.12 -4.47 -4.33
N ASP A 483 -39.91 -4.76 -5.38
CA ASP A 483 -40.57 -6.08 -5.54
C ASP A 483 -39.79 -6.98 -6.52
N GLU A 484 -39.11 -6.39 -7.50
CA GLU A 484 -38.47 -7.09 -8.61
C GLU A 484 -37.15 -6.39 -9.00
N ILE A 485 -36.09 -7.17 -9.25
CA ILE A 485 -34.77 -6.66 -9.67
C ILE A 485 -34.55 -7.03 -11.13
N ILE A 486 -34.10 -6.06 -11.92
CA ILE A 486 -33.55 -6.26 -13.26
C ILE A 486 -32.06 -5.98 -13.18
N SER A 487 -31.23 -7.01 -13.26
CA SER A 487 -29.80 -6.85 -13.56
C SER A 487 -29.63 -6.40 -15.01
N ASP A 488 -28.48 -5.80 -15.31
CA ASP A 488 -28.08 -5.46 -16.68
C ASP A 488 -29.12 -4.54 -17.35
N SER A 489 -29.59 -3.57 -16.58
CA SER A 489 -30.49 -2.51 -17.06
C SER A 489 -29.75 -1.63 -18.07
N PRO A 490 -30.27 -1.44 -19.30
CA PRO A 490 -29.61 -0.62 -20.30
C PRO A 490 -29.57 0.85 -19.86
N TRP A 491 -28.51 1.56 -20.27
CA TRP A 491 -28.30 2.97 -19.94
C TRP A 491 -29.34 3.93 -20.54
N VAL A 492 -29.92 3.56 -21.69
CA VAL A 492 -31.00 4.30 -22.34
C VAL A 492 -32.15 3.32 -22.61
N LEU A 493 -33.36 3.70 -22.17
CA LEU A 493 -34.53 2.82 -22.24
C LEU A 493 -35.21 2.93 -23.61
N ASP A 494 -35.58 1.80 -24.21
CA ASP A 494 -36.24 1.71 -25.51
C ASP A 494 -37.65 1.10 -25.41
N GLN A 495 -38.36 0.99 -26.54
CA GLN A 495 -39.70 0.41 -26.55
C GLN A 495 -39.71 -1.08 -26.16
N ALA A 496 -38.71 -1.85 -26.63
CA ALA A 496 -38.66 -3.29 -26.40
C ALA A 496 -38.46 -3.62 -24.91
N PHE A 497 -37.65 -2.83 -24.20
CA PHE A 497 -37.46 -2.97 -22.76
C PHE A 497 -38.74 -2.66 -21.97
N LEU A 498 -39.45 -1.56 -22.31
CA LEU A 498 -40.71 -1.19 -21.67
C LEU A 498 -41.82 -2.24 -21.89
N GLU A 499 -41.87 -2.86 -23.07
CA GLU A 499 -42.82 -3.92 -23.40
C GLU A 499 -42.46 -5.24 -22.70
N LYS A 500 -41.18 -5.66 -22.76
CA LYS A 500 -40.66 -6.89 -22.13
C LYS A 500 -41.02 -6.97 -20.64
N TRP A 501 -40.89 -5.86 -19.92
CA TRP A 501 -41.15 -5.79 -18.49
C TRP A 501 -42.54 -5.22 -18.12
N ASN A 502 -43.36 -4.87 -19.12
CA ASN A 502 -44.68 -4.26 -18.98
C ASN A 502 -44.65 -3.04 -18.03
N ILE A 503 -43.83 -2.05 -18.37
CA ILE A 503 -43.58 -0.84 -17.57
C ILE A 503 -44.60 0.25 -17.93
N ASP A 504 -45.31 0.76 -16.92
CA ASP A 504 -46.25 1.87 -17.04
C ASP A 504 -45.52 3.22 -16.95
N TYR A 505 -44.62 3.36 -15.96
CA TYR A 505 -43.84 4.57 -15.71
C TYR A 505 -42.41 4.27 -15.31
N VAL A 506 -41.50 5.18 -15.65
CA VAL A 506 -40.12 5.29 -15.16
C VAL A 506 -40.05 6.42 -14.13
N ALA A 507 -39.40 6.17 -13.00
CA ALA A 507 -39.35 7.06 -11.84
C ALA A 507 -37.92 7.47 -11.48
N HIS A 508 -37.50 8.63 -11.96
CA HIS A 508 -36.20 9.24 -11.65
C HIS A 508 -36.39 10.69 -11.16
N ASP A 509 -35.31 11.40 -10.80
CA ASP A 509 -35.40 12.84 -10.57
C ASP A 509 -35.61 13.61 -11.88
N GLU A 510 -36.24 14.79 -11.79
CA GLU A 510 -36.83 15.48 -12.94
C GLU A 510 -35.82 16.14 -13.89
N LEU A 511 -34.58 16.39 -13.44
CA LEU A 511 -33.59 17.10 -14.25
C LEU A 511 -33.17 16.28 -15.49
N PRO A 512 -32.77 16.92 -16.60
CA PRO A 512 -32.11 16.25 -17.70
C PRO A 512 -30.88 15.48 -17.22
N TYR A 513 -30.83 14.18 -17.45
CA TYR A 513 -29.66 13.37 -17.12
C TYR A 513 -28.82 13.18 -18.39
N MET A 514 -27.89 14.12 -18.59
CA MET A 514 -26.98 14.14 -19.72
C MET A 514 -26.02 12.94 -19.67
N SER A 515 -25.75 12.34 -20.83
CA SER A 515 -24.75 11.30 -21.05
C SER A 515 -24.05 11.56 -22.39
N GLU A 516 -22.95 10.87 -22.68
CA GLU A 516 -22.32 10.97 -24.00
C GLU A 516 -23.34 10.59 -25.11
N GLY A 517 -23.48 11.45 -26.12
CA GLY A 517 -24.49 11.30 -27.18
C GLY A 517 -25.95 11.65 -26.81
N HIS A 518 -26.27 11.99 -25.55
CA HIS A 518 -27.66 12.19 -25.09
C HIS A 518 -27.83 13.39 -24.14
N ASP A 519 -28.62 14.40 -24.55
CA ASP A 519 -28.97 15.56 -23.71
C ASP A 519 -29.80 15.17 -22.46
N ASP A 520 -30.58 14.08 -22.55
CA ASP A 520 -31.33 13.48 -21.44
C ASP A 520 -31.62 12.00 -21.78
N VAL A 521 -31.06 11.05 -21.05
CA VAL A 521 -31.31 9.61 -21.28
C VAL A 521 -32.80 9.25 -21.09
N TYR A 522 -33.54 10.05 -20.32
CA TYR A 522 -34.98 9.89 -20.12
C TYR A 522 -35.86 10.58 -21.18
N ALA A 523 -35.27 11.25 -22.18
CA ALA A 523 -36.02 11.97 -23.22
C ALA A 523 -37.07 11.09 -23.92
N PHE A 524 -36.73 9.84 -24.22
CA PHE A 524 -37.64 8.87 -24.84
C PHE A 524 -38.89 8.59 -23.99
N VAL A 525 -38.70 8.27 -22.71
CA VAL A 525 -39.81 7.94 -21.80
C VAL A 525 -40.62 9.18 -21.39
N LYS A 526 -39.97 10.35 -21.30
CA LYS A 526 -40.64 11.66 -21.14
C LYS A 526 -41.50 11.99 -22.37
N ALA A 527 -41.01 11.75 -23.59
CA ALA A 527 -41.77 11.96 -24.83
C ALA A 527 -42.99 11.04 -24.97
N GLN A 528 -42.92 9.80 -24.46
CA GLN A 528 -44.09 8.91 -24.37
C GLN A 528 -45.09 9.28 -23.26
N GLY A 529 -44.73 10.18 -22.35
CA GLY A 529 -45.48 10.46 -21.14
C GLY A 529 -45.49 9.32 -20.11
N LYS A 530 -44.44 8.48 -20.13
CA LYS A 530 -44.19 7.39 -19.20
C LYS A 530 -43.14 7.74 -18.13
N PHE A 531 -42.97 9.02 -17.78
CA PHE A 531 -42.00 9.45 -16.76
C PHE A 531 -42.71 10.13 -15.59
N ILE A 532 -42.41 9.73 -14.35
CA ILE A 532 -42.89 10.40 -13.13
C ILE A 532 -41.71 10.96 -12.32
N PRO A 533 -41.77 12.22 -11.86
CA PRO A 533 -40.66 12.84 -11.14
C PRO A 533 -40.60 12.38 -9.68
N THR A 534 -39.38 12.19 -9.17
CA THR A 534 -39.08 12.03 -7.74
C THR A 534 -38.28 13.23 -7.23
N ARG A 535 -38.38 13.53 -5.93
CA ARG A 535 -37.64 14.62 -5.28
C ARG A 535 -36.28 14.12 -4.79
N ARG A 536 -35.20 14.82 -5.14
CA ARG A 536 -33.84 14.51 -4.64
C ARG A 536 -33.75 14.70 -3.12
N THR A 537 -32.96 13.85 -2.47
CA THR A 537 -32.64 13.97 -1.03
C THR A 537 -31.47 14.93 -0.83
N PRO A 538 -31.60 16.04 -0.07
CA PRO A 538 -30.50 16.98 0.13
C PRO A 538 -29.38 16.41 1.01
N GLY A 539 -28.12 16.75 0.71
CA GLY A 539 -26.97 16.44 1.57
C GLY A 539 -26.57 14.96 1.63
N ILE A 540 -26.90 14.19 0.59
CA ILE A 540 -26.28 12.88 0.34
C ILE A 540 -26.30 12.53 -1.15
N SER A 541 -25.17 12.02 -1.63
CA SER A 541 -24.98 11.34 -2.92
C SER A 541 -23.75 10.44 -2.82
N THR A 542 -23.57 9.49 -3.74
CA THR A 542 -22.34 8.69 -3.84
C THR A 542 -21.10 9.59 -3.90
N SER A 543 -21.16 10.70 -4.66
CA SER A 543 -20.07 11.69 -4.75
C SER A 543 -19.80 12.40 -3.42
N GLU A 544 -20.83 12.83 -2.67
CA GLU A 544 -20.64 13.42 -1.34
C GLU A 544 -20.12 12.40 -0.31
N LEU A 545 -20.50 11.13 -0.41
CA LEU A 545 -19.96 10.07 0.45
C LEU A 545 -18.49 9.80 0.13
N LEU A 546 -18.14 9.73 -1.16
CA LEU A 546 -16.75 9.62 -1.61
C LEU A 546 -15.93 10.85 -1.17
N GLU A 547 -16.46 12.07 -1.28
CA GLU A 547 -15.79 13.27 -0.77
C GLU A 547 -15.57 13.19 0.75
N ARG A 548 -16.57 12.75 1.53
CA ARG A 548 -16.44 12.56 2.99
C ARG A 548 -15.45 11.45 3.35
N ILE A 549 -15.40 10.36 2.57
CA ILE A 549 -14.45 9.26 2.75
C ILE A 549 -13.03 9.73 2.42
N VAL A 550 -12.81 10.38 1.27
CA VAL A 550 -11.51 10.95 0.89
C VAL A 550 -11.09 12.04 1.87
N SER A 551 -12.00 12.90 2.32
CA SER A 551 -11.70 13.97 3.27
C SER A 551 -11.37 13.45 4.67
N GLY A 552 -12.01 12.37 5.12
CA GLY A 552 -11.70 11.70 6.38
C GLY A 552 -10.43 10.85 6.31
N TYR A 553 -10.17 10.19 5.17
CA TYR A 553 -8.90 9.54 4.86
C TYR A 553 -7.78 10.57 4.98
N ARG A 554 -7.86 11.65 4.19
CA ARG A 554 -6.94 12.79 4.19
C ARG A 554 -6.63 13.35 5.58
N LYS A 555 -7.65 13.54 6.43
CA LYS A 555 -7.48 14.05 7.81
C LYS A 555 -6.93 13.02 8.81
N ARG A 556 -6.65 11.79 8.38
CA ARG A 556 -6.27 10.64 9.23
C ARG A 556 -7.38 10.17 10.17
N ASP A 557 -8.64 10.52 9.89
CA ASP A 557 -9.81 10.14 10.69
C ASP A 557 -10.09 8.62 10.63
N PHE A 558 -9.63 7.95 9.57
CA PHE A 558 -9.79 6.49 9.39
C PHE A 558 -8.54 5.66 9.75
N ASP A 559 -7.41 6.29 10.10
CA ASP A 559 -6.14 5.57 10.34
C ASP A 559 -6.26 4.44 11.36
N GLN A 560 -6.92 4.68 12.50
CA GLN A 560 -7.15 3.65 13.53
C GLN A 560 -8.11 2.54 13.10
N LYS A 561 -8.93 2.76 12.06
CA LYS A 561 -9.76 1.72 11.45
C LYS A 561 -8.93 0.88 10.49
N LEU A 562 -8.09 1.53 9.68
CA LEU A 562 -7.23 0.92 8.67
C LEU A 562 -6.15 0.06 9.35
N GLU A 563 -5.42 0.59 10.34
CA GLU A 563 -4.52 -0.19 11.21
C GLU A 563 -5.21 -1.40 11.87
N LYS A 564 -6.48 -1.25 12.29
CA LYS A 564 -7.27 -2.35 12.89
C LYS A 564 -7.71 -3.42 11.89
N MET A 565 -7.85 -3.07 10.61
CA MET A 565 -8.17 -4.02 9.54
C MET A 565 -6.93 -4.77 9.03
N GLY A 566 -5.75 -4.52 9.62
CA GLY A 566 -4.46 -5.02 9.13
C GLY A 566 -3.80 -4.08 8.11
N HIS A 567 -4.55 -3.11 7.60
CA HIS A 567 -4.17 -2.19 6.53
C HIS A 567 -3.51 -0.91 7.08
N ALA A 568 -2.43 -1.05 7.83
CA ALA A 568 -1.68 0.09 8.36
C ALA A 568 -0.94 0.88 7.27
N GLU A 569 -0.66 0.23 6.13
CA GLU A 569 -0.08 0.82 4.92
C GLU A 569 -1.03 1.75 4.17
N LEU A 570 -2.35 1.60 4.36
CA LEU A 570 -3.39 2.45 3.74
C LEU A 570 -3.72 3.69 4.58
N LYS A 571 -2.86 4.10 5.52
CA LYS A 571 -3.05 5.36 6.26
C LYS A 571 -2.72 6.55 5.37
N ALA A 572 -3.37 7.68 5.66
CA ALA A 572 -2.99 8.96 5.06
C ALA A 572 -1.64 9.44 5.63
N GLU A 573 -0.56 9.23 4.88
CA GLU A 573 0.78 9.64 5.26
C GLU A 573 1.37 10.53 4.15
N GLY A 574 1.49 11.82 4.44
CA GLY A 574 1.95 12.82 3.47
C GLY A 574 0.82 13.63 2.85
N SER A 575 0.69 13.70 1.51
CA SER A 575 -0.19 14.63 0.75
C SER A 575 -1.66 14.50 1.05
N ASP A 576 -2.01 13.36 1.61
CA ASP A 576 -3.33 13.14 2.13
C ASP A 576 -3.62 14.12 3.29
N PHE A 577 -2.61 14.42 4.13
CA PHE A 577 -2.72 15.27 5.31
C PHE A 577 -2.42 16.75 5.04
N ASP A 578 -3.47 17.58 5.11
CA ASP A 578 -3.41 19.05 5.02
C ASP A 578 -2.91 19.69 6.33
N GLU A 579 -1.61 19.98 6.43
CA GLU A 579 -1.04 20.74 7.57
C GLU A 579 -1.29 22.27 7.49
N SER A 580 -1.83 22.79 6.37
CA SER A 580 -1.64 24.18 5.92
C SER A 580 -2.48 25.26 6.64
N ARG A 581 -2.83 25.10 7.92
CA ARG A 581 -3.80 25.98 8.63
C ARG A 581 -3.43 26.56 9.99
N ASN A 582 -2.21 27.07 10.15
CA ASN A 582 -1.90 28.01 11.26
C ASN A 582 -1.22 29.35 10.89
N VAL A 583 -0.95 29.63 9.61
CA VAL A 583 -0.48 30.95 9.11
C VAL A 583 -1.24 31.26 7.81
N SER A 584 -2.27 32.10 7.74
CA SER A 584 -2.38 33.46 8.28
C SER A 584 -3.82 33.86 8.63
N ARG A 585 -3.99 34.61 9.75
CA ARG A 585 -5.31 35.10 10.22
C ARG A 585 -5.56 36.60 9.98
N ARG A 586 -4.82 37.25 9.06
CA ARG A 586 -4.83 38.73 8.88
C ARG A 586 -5.38 39.30 7.57
N LEU A 587 -5.84 38.48 6.62
CA LEU A 587 -6.37 38.96 5.32
C LEU A 587 -7.88 38.76 5.08
N ARG A 588 -8.58 37.95 5.89
CA ARG A 588 -10.00 37.62 5.69
C ARG A 588 -10.99 38.66 6.25
N TYR A 589 -10.85 39.91 5.80
CA TYR A 589 -11.88 40.96 5.94
C TYR A 589 -12.23 41.67 4.62
N ARG A 590 -11.68 41.21 3.48
CA ARG A 590 -12.01 41.72 2.12
C ARG A 590 -12.95 40.83 1.31
N ALA A 591 -13.16 39.57 1.71
CA ALA A 591 -13.82 38.56 0.87
C ALA A 591 -15.37 38.62 0.83
N THR A 592 -16.02 39.41 1.69
CA THR A 592 -17.48 39.36 1.90
C THR A 592 -18.32 40.02 0.78
N VAL A 593 -17.69 40.63 -0.24
CA VAL A 593 -18.40 41.38 -1.30
C VAL A 593 -18.48 40.62 -2.64
N CYS A 594 -17.48 39.79 -2.97
CA CYS A 594 -17.43 39.10 -4.26
C CYS A 594 -18.40 37.90 -4.38
N HIS A 595 -18.86 37.34 -3.26
CA HIS A 595 -19.53 36.03 -3.22
C HIS A 595 -20.93 36.00 -3.88
N GLN A 596 -21.52 37.16 -4.22
CA GLN A 596 -22.83 37.25 -4.89
C GLN A 596 -22.76 37.48 -6.41
N LEU A 597 -21.56 37.67 -7.01
CA LEU A 597 -21.40 37.93 -8.45
C LEU A 597 -20.72 36.80 -9.24
N GLY A 598 -19.98 35.91 -8.58
CA GLY A 598 -19.20 34.85 -9.24
C GLY A 598 -19.97 33.69 -9.87
N ARG A 599 -21.31 33.77 -10.03
CA ARG A 599 -22.15 32.66 -10.51
C ARG A 599 -22.48 32.69 -12.02
N ALA A 600 -21.77 33.52 -12.78
CA ALA A 600 -22.06 33.78 -14.20
C ALA A 600 -20.88 33.55 -15.16
N ILE A 601 -19.71 33.10 -14.67
CA ILE A 601 -18.55 32.78 -15.51
C ILE A 601 -17.88 31.51 -14.96
N HIS A 602 -17.83 30.44 -15.75
CA HIS A 602 -16.93 29.31 -15.47
C HIS A 602 -15.51 29.72 -15.88
N LEU A 603 -14.63 29.88 -14.90
CA LEU A 603 -13.19 30.08 -15.10
C LEU A 603 -12.46 28.92 -14.42
N ASN A 604 -11.73 28.11 -15.17
CA ASN A 604 -10.91 27.03 -14.63
C ASN A 604 -9.67 27.64 -13.94
N ILE A 605 -9.79 27.93 -12.65
CA ILE A 605 -8.73 28.56 -11.83
C ILE A 605 -8.03 27.52 -10.92
N GLU A 606 -8.54 26.28 -10.84
CA GLU A 606 -8.10 25.29 -9.84
C GLU A 606 -7.06 24.26 -10.35
N ALA A 607 -6.67 24.27 -11.63
CA ALA A 607 -5.78 23.26 -12.22
C ALA A 607 -4.28 23.46 -11.89
N ASP A 608 -3.84 24.70 -11.70
CA ASP A 608 -2.41 25.03 -11.78
C ASP A 608 -1.74 25.19 -10.40
N TYR A 609 -0.50 24.70 -10.29
CA TYR A 609 0.32 24.91 -9.10
C TYR A 609 1.82 24.90 -9.39
N ALA A 610 2.59 25.67 -8.61
CA ALA A 610 4.03 25.60 -8.59
C ALA A 610 4.51 24.73 -7.43
N VAL A 611 5.49 23.86 -7.67
CA VAL A 611 6.33 23.28 -6.61
C VAL A 611 7.64 24.05 -6.59
N CYS A 612 8.02 24.56 -5.41
CA CYS A 612 9.19 25.41 -5.23
C CYS A 612 10.06 24.91 -4.08
N SER A 613 11.38 25.01 -4.25
CA SER A 613 12.39 24.66 -3.25
C SER A 613 13.15 25.89 -2.74
N ALA A 614 13.77 25.76 -1.58
CA ALA A 614 14.77 26.72 -1.12
C ALA A 614 16.11 26.47 -1.83
N ASN A 615 16.76 27.54 -2.31
CA ASN A 615 18.11 27.48 -2.92
C ASN A 615 18.24 26.61 -4.18
N SER A 616 17.19 26.55 -5.02
CA SER A 616 17.19 25.90 -6.34
C SER A 616 17.54 24.41 -6.34
N LYS A 617 17.01 23.71 -5.32
CA LYS A 617 17.10 22.27 -5.05
C LYS A 617 16.09 21.41 -5.84
N ILE A 618 15.51 21.92 -6.93
CA ILE A 618 14.83 21.07 -7.92
C ILE A 618 15.86 20.71 -9.00
N TYR A 619 16.32 19.46 -8.96
CA TYR A 619 17.18 18.89 -10.00
C TYR A 619 16.29 18.40 -11.14
N THR A 620 16.42 19.00 -12.31
CA THR A 620 15.53 18.73 -13.45
C THR A 620 16.03 17.57 -14.32
N VAL A 621 17.35 17.30 -14.31
CA VAL A 621 18.05 16.45 -15.30
C VAL A 621 17.91 16.99 -16.74
N ASP A 622 17.59 18.27 -16.87
CA ASP A 622 17.69 19.05 -18.10
C ASP A 622 19.16 19.47 -18.34
N THR A 623 19.60 19.60 -19.60
CA THR A 623 20.99 20.01 -19.91
C THR A 623 21.23 21.50 -19.75
N ASP A 624 20.18 22.29 -19.97
CA ASP A 624 20.26 23.75 -20.11
C ASP A 624 19.83 24.42 -18.81
N LEU A 625 18.85 23.83 -18.10
CA LEU A 625 18.37 24.25 -16.79
C LEU A 625 18.43 23.11 -15.74
N PRO A 626 19.62 22.54 -15.43
CA PRO A 626 19.77 21.36 -14.55
C PRO A 626 19.26 21.57 -13.10
N ASN A 627 19.18 22.82 -12.64
CA ASN A 627 18.70 23.22 -11.33
C ASN A 627 17.78 24.44 -11.43
N VAL A 628 16.60 24.38 -10.82
CA VAL A 628 15.62 25.49 -10.79
C VAL A 628 15.06 25.70 -9.37
N GLN A 629 14.54 26.90 -9.08
CA GLN A 629 13.81 27.14 -7.82
C GLN A 629 12.46 26.44 -7.83
N CYS A 630 11.73 26.58 -8.94
CA CYS A 630 10.34 26.17 -9.10
C CYS A 630 10.10 25.42 -10.42
N ILE A 631 9.13 24.52 -10.38
CA ILE A 631 8.44 23.93 -11.54
C ILE A 631 6.96 24.27 -11.43
N VAL A 632 6.30 24.56 -12.55
CA VAL A 632 4.85 24.79 -12.62
C VAL A 632 4.20 23.58 -13.28
N VAL A 633 3.15 23.06 -12.66
CA VAL A 633 2.33 21.96 -13.17
C VAL A 633 1.00 22.51 -13.69
N HIS A 634 0.62 22.09 -14.89
CA HIS A 634 -0.67 22.34 -15.54
C HIS A 634 -1.23 21.00 -16.00
N ASP A 635 -2.42 20.63 -15.52
CA ASP A 635 -3.03 19.30 -15.62
C ASP A 635 -2.06 18.17 -15.22
N THR A 636 -1.34 17.59 -16.19
CA THR A 636 -0.40 16.46 -15.99
C THR A 636 1.04 16.74 -16.43
N LEU A 637 1.33 18.00 -16.82
CA LEU A 637 2.57 18.40 -17.51
C LEU A 637 3.33 19.48 -16.72
N ILE A 638 4.65 19.51 -16.90
CA ILE A 638 5.49 20.65 -16.54
C ILE A 638 5.22 21.78 -17.56
N ALA A 639 4.62 22.87 -17.12
CA ALA A 639 4.23 24.01 -17.95
C ALA A 639 5.30 25.11 -18.00
N ASP A 640 6.05 25.29 -16.91
CA ASP A 640 7.10 26.31 -16.79
C ASP A 640 8.13 25.90 -15.73
N THR A 641 9.35 26.46 -15.78
CA THR A 641 10.42 26.24 -14.80
C THR A 641 11.26 27.51 -14.59
N GLY A 642 11.87 27.67 -13.42
CA GLY A 642 12.78 28.79 -13.13
C GLY A 642 12.63 29.34 -11.73
N ASP A 643 12.85 30.65 -11.55
CA ASP A 643 12.66 31.34 -10.28
C ASP A 643 11.19 31.73 -10.05
N LEU A 644 10.77 31.81 -8.77
CA LEU A 644 9.37 31.97 -8.38
C LEU A 644 8.72 33.24 -8.94
N GLU A 645 9.46 34.36 -8.99
CA GLU A 645 8.96 35.63 -9.52
C GLU A 645 8.70 35.51 -11.03
N ASP A 646 9.68 35.00 -11.78
CA ASP A 646 9.63 34.77 -13.22
C ASP A 646 8.47 33.84 -13.65
N VAL A 647 8.34 32.66 -13.04
CA VAL A 647 7.25 31.72 -13.39
C VAL A 647 5.89 32.29 -12.99
N THR A 648 5.80 33.08 -11.91
CA THR A 648 4.55 33.75 -11.52
C THR A 648 4.17 34.84 -12.52
N ILE A 649 5.13 35.58 -13.06
CA ILE A 649 4.89 36.60 -14.11
C ILE A 649 4.39 35.92 -15.39
N ARG A 650 5.14 34.94 -15.92
CA ARG A 650 4.76 34.23 -17.15
C ARG A 650 3.42 33.51 -17.03
N TRP A 651 3.14 32.90 -15.88
CA TRP A 651 1.84 32.29 -15.59
C TRP A 651 0.70 33.32 -15.59
N LYS A 652 0.89 34.50 -14.98
CA LYS A 652 -0.10 35.58 -15.01
C LYS A 652 -0.34 36.08 -16.44
N GLU A 653 0.72 36.25 -17.23
CA GLU A 653 0.62 36.68 -18.63
C GLU A 653 -0.16 35.69 -19.49
N ARG A 654 0.15 34.39 -19.36
CA ARG A 654 -0.61 33.30 -20.00
C ARG A 654 -2.09 33.37 -19.61
N TRP A 655 -2.41 33.41 -18.32
CA TRP A 655 -3.79 33.46 -17.83
C TRP A 655 -4.58 34.65 -18.37
N TRP A 656 -3.97 35.85 -18.45
CA TRP A 656 -4.62 37.01 -19.07
C TRP A 656 -4.83 36.86 -20.58
N SER A 657 -3.92 36.18 -21.29
CA SER A 657 -4.05 35.89 -22.73
C SER A 657 -5.15 34.87 -23.04
N GLU A 658 -5.34 33.89 -22.15
CA GLU A 658 -6.40 32.87 -22.23
C GLU A 658 -7.79 33.43 -21.84
N ASN A 659 -7.84 34.52 -21.03
CA ASN A 659 -9.07 35.10 -20.49
C ASN A 659 -9.34 36.57 -20.93
N PRO A 660 -9.23 36.93 -22.24
CA PRO A 660 -9.23 38.32 -22.69
C PRO A 660 -10.56 39.06 -22.47
N GLY A 661 -11.68 38.34 -22.29
CA GLY A 661 -12.98 38.93 -21.99
C GLY A 661 -13.03 39.69 -20.67
N LEU A 662 -12.17 39.35 -19.70
CA LEU A 662 -12.13 40.03 -18.40
C LEU A 662 -11.53 41.44 -18.46
N LEU A 663 -10.67 41.72 -19.45
CA LEU A 663 -10.04 43.03 -19.65
C LEU A 663 -11.02 44.13 -20.12
N GLN A 664 -12.19 43.74 -20.64
CA GLN A 664 -13.22 44.67 -21.14
C GLN A 664 -14.23 45.12 -20.06
N SER A 665 -14.07 44.66 -18.81
CA SER A 665 -14.93 45.06 -17.69
C SER A 665 -14.72 46.54 -17.31
N PRO A 666 -15.78 47.32 -17.01
CA PRO A 666 -15.62 48.72 -16.63
C PRO A 666 -14.87 48.87 -15.29
N TRP A 667 -13.97 49.85 -15.24
CA TRP A 667 -13.29 50.23 -14.00
C TRP A 667 -14.32 50.59 -12.92
N PRO A 668 -14.21 50.05 -11.69
CA PRO A 668 -12.95 49.66 -11.04
C PRO A 668 -12.76 48.14 -10.81
N PHE A 669 -13.42 47.25 -11.55
CA PHE A 669 -13.45 45.81 -11.22
C PHE A 669 -12.10 45.07 -11.32
N ASN A 670 -11.18 45.50 -12.18
CA ASN A 670 -9.96 44.74 -12.51
C ASN A 670 -9.01 44.52 -11.30
N TYR A 671 -9.05 45.40 -10.28
CA TYR A 671 -8.22 45.28 -9.06
C TYR A 671 -8.74 44.26 -8.02
N LEU A 672 -9.85 43.56 -8.30
CA LEU A 672 -10.42 42.52 -7.41
C LEU A 672 -10.27 41.10 -7.95
N LEU A 673 -9.66 40.95 -9.13
CA LEU A 673 -9.51 39.68 -9.87
C LEU A 673 -8.06 39.46 -10.33
N GLU A 674 -7.07 39.79 -9.51
CA GLU A 674 -5.70 39.33 -9.78
C GLU A 674 -5.63 37.80 -9.62
N PRO A 675 -5.25 37.04 -10.67
CA PRO A 675 -5.07 35.60 -10.56
C PRO A 675 -3.81 35.29 -9.72
N SER A 676 -3.87 34.21 -8.94
CA SER A 676 -2.76 33.80 -8.06
C SER A 676 -2.41 32.33 -8.27
N LEU A 677 -1.20 32.06 -8.74
CA LEU A 677 -0.64 30.72 -8.84
C LEU A 677 -0.55 30.08 -7.45
N ARG A 678 -1.00 28.83 -7.31
CA ARG A 678 -0.92 28.07 -6.06
C ARG A 678 0.52 27.61 -5.85
N VAL A 679 1.24 28.21 -4.91
CA VAL A 679 2.63 27.85 -4.62
C VAL A 679 2.70 26.83 -3.48
N VAL A 680 3.40 25.74 -3.73
CA VAL A 680 3.67 24.63 -2.81
C VAL A 680 5.16 24.62 -2.53
N ALA A 681 5.57 24.84 -1.28
CA ALA A 681 6.97 25.01 -0.91
C ALA A 681 7.49 23.77 -0.19
N VAL A 682 8.41 23.02 -0.81
CA VAL A 682 9.05 21.87 -0.14
C VAL A 682 9.96 22.35 1.00
N HIS A 683 10.09 21.52 2.03
CA HIS A 683 10.88 21.84 3.22
C HIS A 683 12.36 22.14 2.84
N PRO A 684 13.06 23.13 3.45
CA PRO A 684 14.33 23.65 2.91
C PRO A 684 15.50 22.66 2.82
N ASP A 685 15.46 21.58 3.61
CA ASP A 685 16.45 20.52 3.56
C ASP A 685 16.18 19.50 2.44
N ASN A 686 14.91 19.33 2.05
CA ASN A 686 14.45 18.42 1.03
C ASN A 686 14.89 18.85 -0.37
N ILE A 687 14.90 17.91 -1.32
CA ILE A 687 15.11 18.17 -2.75
C ILE A 687 13.99 17.58 -3.58
N VAL A 688 13.88 18.03 -4.83
CA VAL A 688 13.03 17.42 -5.86
C VAL A 688 13.92 16.88 -6.97
N VAL A 689 13.64 15.66 -7.42
CA VAL A 689 14.30 14.99 -8.57
C VAL A 689 13.22 14.45 -9.53
N PRO A 690 13.52 14.13 -10.79
CA PRO A 690 12.52 13.52 -11.68
C PRO A 690 12.11 12.14 -11.18
N GLY A 691 10.94 11.67 -11.62
CA GLY A 691 10.40 10.37 -11.25
C GLY A 691 11.41 9.24 -11.50
N LEU A 692 11.78 8.51 -10.44
CA LEU A 692 12.79 7.47 -10.53
C LEU A 692 12.23 6.28 -11.31
N THR A 693 13.05 5.75 -12.22
CA THR A 693 12.73 4.62 -13.07
C THR A 693 13.69 3.48 -12.75
N ASP A 694 13.16 2.30 -12.45
CA ASP A 694 13.99 1.10 -12.43
C ASP A 694 14.11 0.56 -13.87
N ALA A 695 15.32 0.58 -14.42
CA ALA A 695 15.54 0.21 -15.81
C ALA A 695 15.44 -1.31 -16.10
N HIS A 696 15.39 -2.17 -15.07
CA HIS A 696 15.29 -3.63 -15.16
C HIS A 696 14.82 -4.24 -13.84
N ALA A 697 13.59 -4.75 -13.77
CA ALA A 697 13.06 -5.47 -12.61
C ALA A 697 11.96 -6.47 -13.00
N HIS A 698 11.35 -7.15 -12.01
CA HIS A 698 10.30 -8.15 -12.22
C HIS A 698 9.12 -7.97 -11.24
N LEU A 699 8.01 -7.38 -11.71
CA LEU A 699 6.96 -6.86 -10.82
C LEU A 699 6.16 -7.94 -10.09
N LEU A 700 5.62 -8.95 -10.77
CA LEU A 700 4.85 -10.00 -10.10
C LEU A 700 5.75 -10.92 -9.25
N HIS A 701 7.00 -11.13 -9.69
CA HIS A 701 8.00 -11.91 -8.97
C HIS A 701 8.39 -11.25 -7.64
N TYR A 702 8.39 -9.91 -7.54
CA TYR A 702 8.57 -9.22 -6.25
C TYR A 702 7.45 -9.53 -5.26
N GLY A 703 6.18 -9.36 -5.65
CA GLY A 703 5.06 -9.69 -4.78
C GLY A 703 5.04 -11.18 -4.38
N PHE A 704 5.42 -12.07 -5.31
CA PHE A 704 5.61 -13.49 -5.03
C PHE A 704 6.73 -13.78 -4.00
N LYS A 705 7.90 -13.12 -4.11
CA LYS A 705 8.95 -13.23 -3.08
C LYS A 705 8.45 -12.72 -1.73
N MET A 706 7.74 -11.59 -1.70
CA MET A 706 7.25 -10.99 -0.47
C MET A 706 6.12 -11.79 0.21
N HIS A 707 5.48 -12.73 -0.51
CA HIS A 707 4.54 -13.71 0.05
C HIS A 707 5.23 -14.76 0.95
N LEU A 708 6.43 -15.21 0.56
CA LEU A 708 7.26 -16.13 1.36
C LEU A 708 8.74 -15.87 1.11
N ASN A 709 9.26 -14.82 1.78
CA ASN A 709 10.64 -14.36 1.63
C ASN A 709 11.61 -15.19 2.49
N LEU A 710 12.72 -15.60 1.88
CA LEU A 710 13.79 -16.42 2.46
C LEU A 710 15.17 -15.74 2.45
N GLU A 711 15.26 -14.47 2.03
CA GLU A 711 16.51 -13.72 1.83
C GLU A 711 17.40 -13.59 3.08
N ASP A 712 16.78 -13.44 4.26
CA ASP A 712 17.46 -13.27 5.55
C ASP A 712 17.88 -14.61 6.20
N CYS A 713 17.50 -15.77 5.64
CA CYS A 713 17.80 -17.07 6.24
C CYS A 713 19.29 -17.40 6.10
N ALA A 714 20.00 -17.53 7.23
CA ALA A 714 21.44 -17.81 7.29
C ALA A 714 21.78 -19.32 7.27
N SER A 715 20.77 -20.19 7.18
CA SER A 715 20.95 -21.64 6.96
C SER A 715 19.69 -22.30 6.40
N ALA A 716 19.83 -23.53 5.87
CA ALA A 716 18.69 -24.37 5.50
C ALA A 716 17.72 -24.62 6.67
N ASP A 717 18.22 -24.78 7.90
CA ASP A 717 17.39 -25.04 9.09
C ASP A 717 16.53 -23.81 9.47
N GLU A 718 16.98 -22.59 9.16
CA GLU A 718 16.18 -21.38 9.26
C GLU A 718 15.11 -21.31 8.15
N VAL A 719 15.43 -21.72 6.92
CA VAL A 719 14.41 -21.86 5.85
C VAL A 719 13.33 -22.85 6.27
N LEU A 720 13.70 -24.05 6.77
CA LEU A 720 12.75 -25.03 7.31
C LEU A 720 11.87 -24.43 8.42
N SER A 721 12.45 -23.58 9.27
CA SER A 721 11.73 -22.89 10.35
C SER A 721 10.74 -21.84 9.81
N HIS A 722 11.11 -21.08 8.78
CA HIS A 722 10.22 -20.16 8.06
C HIS A 722 9.07 -20.91 7.38
N LEU A 723 9.36 -21.99 6.66
CA LEU A 723 8.33 -22.84 6.05
C LEU A 723 7.37 -23.43 7.08
N LYS A 724 7.87 -23.86 8.24
CA LYS A 724 7.06 -24.39 9.34
C LYS A 724 6.11 -23.32 9.90
N ALA A 725 6.60 -22.10 10.12
CA ALA A 725 5.77 -20.97 10.55
C ALA A 725 4.70 -20.64 9.50
N TYR A 726 5.08 -20.57 8.22
CA TYR A 726 4.19 -20.32 7.09
C TYR A 726 3.08 -21.39 6.96
N VAL A 727 3.39 -22.68 7.09
CA VAL A 727 2.37 -23.75 7.07
C VAL A 727 1.44 -23.68 8.27
N LEU A 728 1.92 -23.25 9.44
CA LEU A 728 1.07 -23.07 10.63
C LEU A 728 0.18 -21.82 10.58
N SER A 729 0.57 -20.78 9.84
CA SER A 729 -0.23 -19.55 9.68
C SER A 729 -1.27 -19.61 8.55
N HIS A 730 -1.21 -20.63 7.68
CA HIS A 730 -2.08 -20.80 6.51
C HIS A 730 -2.92 -22.09 6.64
N PRO A 731 -4.12 -22.04 7.28
CA PRO A 731 -4.94 -23.22 7.54
C PRO A 731 -5.29 -24.02 6.27
N GLU A 732 -5.45 -23.35 5.14
CA GLU A 732 -5.75 -23.94 3.85
C GLU A 732 -4.57 -24.71 3.24
N ILE A 733 -3.32 -24.42 3.67
CA ILE A 733 -2.13 -25.21 3.36
C ILE A 733 -1.91 -26.27 4.44
N LEU A 734 -2.09 -25.93 5.72
CA LEU A 734 -2.00 -26.86 6.85
C LEU A 734 -2.85 -28.12 6.63
N ASN A 735 -4.12 -27.90 6.27
CA ASN A 735 -5.14 -28.94 6.14
C ASN A 735 -5.08 -29.73 4.81
N ASP A 736 -4.41 -29.20 3.76
CA ASP A 736 -4.25 -29.89 2.47
C ASP A 736 -2.77 -30.06 2.10
N PRO A 737 -2.17 -31.24 2.36
CA PRO A 737 -0.78 -31.54 2.01
C PRO A 737 -0.54 -31.70 0.50
N THR A 738 -1.59 -31.64 -0.33
CA THR A 738 -1.47 -31.64 -1.80
C THR A 738 -1.23 -30.23 -2.36
N ARG A 739 -1.46 -29.15 -1.59
CA ARG A 739 -1.10 -27.81 -2.02
C ARG A 739 0.41 -27.62 -2.08
N TRP A 740 0.84 -26.77 -3.00
CA TRP A 740 2.23 -26.38 -3.14
C TRP A 740 2.60 -25.31 -2.11
N ILE A 741 3.82 -25.42 -1.56
CA ILE A 741 4.50 -24.40 -0.78
C ILE A 741 5.59 -23.82 -1.68
N GLU A 742 5.54 -22.50 -1.88
CA GLU A 742 6.28 -21.79 -2.91
C GLU A 742 6.78 -20.47 -2.33
N GLY A 743 8.04 -20.13 -2.57
CA GLY A 743 8.69 -18.93 -2.04
C GLY A 743 10.05 -18.71 -2.68
N MET A 744 10.69 -17.58 -2.37
CA MET A 744 11.92 -17.15 -3.03
C MET A 744 12.90 -16.48 -2.05
N GLY A 745 14.19 -16.55 -2.38
CA GLY A 745 15.22 -15.70 -1.78
C GLY A 745 16.33 -16.44 -1.05
N TRP A 746 16.27 -17.77 -0.94
CA TRP A 746 17.34 -18.52 -0.28
C TRP A 746 18.68 -18.33 -1.01
N ASP A 747 19.77 -18.30 -0.26
CA ASP A 747 21.12 -18.12 -0.81
C ASP A 747 22.17 -18.86 0.03
N GLN A 748 22.69 -19.96 -0.51
CA GLN A 748 23.73 -20.74 0.15
C GLN A 748 25.05 -19.98 0.31
N ASN A 749 25.35 -18.96 -0.51
CA ASN A 749 26.60 -18.21 -0.39
C ASN A 749 26.67 -17.39 0.92
N LYS A 750 25.52 -17.13 1.56
CA LYS A 750 25.41 -16.52 2.90
C LYS A 750 25.53 -17.56 4.03
N TRP A 751 25.48 -18.86 3.73
CA TRP A 751 25.41 -19.93 4.73
C TRP A 751 26.80 -20.48 5.12
N PRO A 752 27.00 -20.96 6.36
CA PRO A 752 28.26 -21.59 6.77
C PRO A 752 28.66 -22.76 5.85
N GLY A 753 29.81 -22.62 5.18
CA GLY A 753 30.35 -23.63 4.28
C GLY A 753 29.81 -23.60 2.84
N ALA A 754 28.88 -22.70 2.51
CA ALA A 754 28.33 -22.48 1.17
C ALA A 754 27.77 -23.72 0.43
N GLN A 755 27.33 -24.74 1.17
CA GLN A 755 26.80 -25.98 0.59
C GLN A 755 25.35 -25.81 0.13
N TYR A 756 25.03 -26.36 -1.04
CA TYR A 756 23.66 -26.42 -1.55
C TYR A 756 22.76 -27.32 -0.68
N PRO A 757 21.46 -26.97 -0.53
CA PRO A 757 20.49 -27.77 0.23
C PRO A 757 19.99 -29.00 -0.54
N HIS A 758 19.34 -29.93 0.17
CA HIS A 758 18.93 -31.24 -0.36
C HIS A 758 17.41 -31.51 -0.23
N ALA A 759 16.83 -32.35 -1.10
CA ALA A 759 15.41 -32.71 -1.05
C ALA A 759 15.02 -33.44 0.25
N ASP A 760 15.96 -34.22 0.80
CA ASP A 760 15.78 -34.97 2.05
C ASP A 760 15.72 -34.03 3.28
N ASP A 761 16.17 -32.76 3.17
CA ASP A 761 16.10 -31.80 4.27
C ASP A 761 14.66 -31.51 4.71
N PHE A 762 13.75 -31.30 3.75
CA PHE A 762 12.33 -31.05 4.06
C PHE A 762 11.70 -32.21 4.83
N ASP A 763 12.16 -33.44 4.59
CA ASP A 763 11.67 -34.63 5.30
C ASP A 763 12.28 -34.74 6.72
N ARG A 764 13.26 -33.93 7.12
CA ARG A 764 13.74 -33.81 8.51
C ARG A 764 12.67 -33.19 9.43
N GLU A 765 11.91 -32.21 8.94
CA GLU A 765 10.79 -31.59 9.68
C GLU A 765 9.47 -32.34 9.43
N SER A 766 8.81 -32.78 10.50
CA SER A 766 7.61 -33.62 10.41
C SER A 766 6.40 -32.91 9.80
N LEU A 767 6.31 -31.59 9.89
CA LEU A 767 5.21 -30.82 9.27
C LEU A 767 5.39 -30.65 7.75
N LEU A 768 6.63 -30.67 7.26
CA LEU A 768 6.99 -30.42 5.85
C LEU A 768 7.10 -31.74 5.05
N ARG A 769 7.45 -32.84 5.73
CA ARG A 769 7.64 -34.17 5.15
C ARG A 769 6.54 -34.56 4.16
N GLY A 770 6.94 -34.95 2.95
CA GLY A 770 6.03 -35.40 1.90
C GLY A 770 5.09 -34.35 1.28
N ARG A 771 5.18 -33.06 1.66
CA ARG A 771 4.45 -31.97 0.98
C ARG A 771 5.12 -31.58 -0.33
N ARG A 772 4.37 -30.96 -1.25
CA ARG A 772 4.91 -30.38 -2.50
C ARG A 772 5.57 -29.02 -2.17
N ILE A 773 6.89 -28.93 -2.26
CA ILE A 773 7.64 -27.71 -1.93
C ILE A 773 8.60 -27.39 -3.10
N SER A 774 8.64 -26.12 -3.51
CA SER A 774 9.54 -25.61 -4.55
C SER A 774 9.98 -24.19 -4.20
N LEU A 775 11.28 -23.99 -3.95
CA LEU A 775 11.84 -22.72 -3.51
C LEU A 775 12.86 -22.18 -4.50
N THR A 776 12.67 -20.94 -4.96
CA THR A 776 13.57 -20.29 -5.92
C THR A 776 14.72 -19.58 -5.19
N ARG A 777 15.94 -19.74 -5.68
CA ARG A 777 17.14 -19.05 -5.16
C ARG A 777 17.02 -17.54 -5.38
N ILE A 778 17.75 -16.73 -4.60
CA ILE A 778 17.72 -15.26 -4.71
C ILE A 778 17.95 -14.72 -6.13
N ASP A 779 18.81 -15.37 -6.93
CA ASP A 779 19.14 -14.97 -8.30
C ASP A 779 18.19 -15.56 -9.36
N GLY A 780 17.14 -16.28 -8.99
CA GLY A 780 16.21 -16.89 -9.95
C GLY A 780 16.77 -18.08 -10.75
N HIS A 781 18.08 -18.34 -10.74
CA HIS A 781 18.74 -19.37 -11.58
C HIS A 781 18.74 -20.79 -10.98
N ALA A 782 18.15 -21.01 -9.79
CA ALA A 782 18.00 -22.35 -9.23
C ALA A 782 16.70 -22.57 -8.45
N ALA A 783 16.17 -23.80 -8.51
CA ALA A 783 15.03 -24.27 -7.73
C ALA A 783 15.42 -25.45 -6.82
N TRP A 784 15.11 -25.35 -5.53
CA TRP A 784 15.24 -26.43 -4.54
C TRP A 784 13.85 -27.01 -4.25
N VAL A 785 13.65 -28.30 -4.53
CA VAL A 785 12.34 -28.97 -4.45
C VAL A 785 12.34 -30.18 -3.52
N SER A 786 11.18 -30.53 -2.96
CA SER A 786 11.06 -31.68 -2.05
C SER A 786 11.06 -33.04 -2.74
N ASN A 787 11.33 -34.10 -1.97
CA ASN A 787 11.19 -35.49 -2.42
C ASN A 787 9.81 -35.79 -3.02
N ARG A 788 8.74 -35.12 -2.56
CA ARG A 788 7.41 -35.29 -3.16
C ARG A 788 7.33 -34.70 -4.57
N VAL A 789 8.04 -33.61 -4.85
CA VAL A 789 8.13 -33.02 -6.18
C VAL A 789 8.97 -33.90 -7.10
N LEU A 790 10.14 -34.39 -6.64
CA LEU A 790 10.95 -35.37 -7.39
C LEU A 790 10.14 -36.60 -7.82
N GLN A 791 9.26 -37.12 -6.96
CA GLN A 791 8.34 -38.23 -7.29
C GLN A 791 7.24 -37.88 -8.31
N LEU A 792 6.90 -36.60 -8.49
CA LEU A 792 5.84 -36.15 -9.40
C LEU A 792 6.37 -35.85 -10.81
N ILE A 793 7.67 -35.57 -10.93
CA ILE A 793 8.37 -35.23 -12.19
C ILE A 793 9.25 -36.36 -12.72
N ALA A 794 9.26 -37.52 -12.06
CA ALA A 794 10.01 -38.69 -12.47
C ALA A 794 9.33 -39.42 -13.66
N PRO A 795 10.10 -40.01 -14.60
CA PRO A 795 11.56 -40.09 -14.63
C PRO A 795 12.21 -38.78 -15.09
N LEU A 796 13.34 -38.44 -14.46
CA LEU A 796 14.17 -37.29 -14.85
C LEU A 796 15.22 -37.72 -15.90
N PRO A 797 15.54 -36.86 -16.89
CA PRO A 797 16.59 -37.14 -17.87
C PRO A 797 17.98 -37.13 -17.21
N GLU A 798 18.97 -37.75 -17.86
CA GLU A 798 20.36 -37.71 -17.40
C GLU A 798 20.94 -36.30 -17.58
N ASP A 799 20.92 -35.80 -18.83
CA ASP A 799 21.33 -34.44 -19.23
C ASP A 799 20.13 -33.59 -19.72
N ILE A 800 20.28 -32.26 -19.72
CA ILE A 800 19.35 -31.31 -20.35
C ILE A 800 20.13 -30.11 -20.91
N ASP A 801 19.82 -29.68 -22.14
CA ASP A 801 20.58 -28.58 -22.75
C ASP A 801 20.30 -27.23 -22.06
N GLY A 802 21.35 -26.44 -21.88
CA GLY A 802 21.29 -25.17 -21.16
C GLY A 802 20.91 -25.27 -19.67
N GLY A 803 21.04 -26.42 -19.01
CA GLY A 803 20.68 -26.57 -17.59
C GLY A 803 21.39 -27.72 -16.87
N LEU A 804 21.18 -27.84 -15.55
CA LEU A 804 21.78 -28.89 -14.72
C LEU A 804 20.81 -29.42 -13.65
N ILE A 805 20.66 -30.75 -13.59
CA ILE A 805 20.04 -31.46 -12.45
C ILE A 805 21.18 -31.92 -11.54
N VAL A 806 21.31 -31.34 -10.36
CA VAL A 806 22.41 -31.70 -9.45
C VAL A 806 22.13 -33.07 -8.82
N ARG A 807 23.13 -33.96 -8.84
CA ARG A 807 23.06 -35.35 -8.38
C ARG A 807 24.14 -35.62 -7.33
N ASP A 808 23.87 -36.58 -6.43
CA ASP A 808 24.83 -37.00 -5.40
C ASP A 808 25.90 -37.98 -5.94
N GLU A 809 26.82 -38.41 -5.08
CA GLU A 809 27.87 -39.40 -5.39
C GLU A 809 27.33 -40.78 -5.84
N HIS A 810 26.02 -41.00 -5.79
CA HIS A 810 25.33 -42.22 -6.22
C HIS A 810 24.42 -41.98 -7.43
N GLY A 811 24.43 -40.76 -8.00
CA GLY A 811 23.61 -40.37 -9.15
C GLY A 811 22.16 -40.03 -8.82
N LYS A 812 21.74 -40.07 -7.54
CA LYS A 812 20.39 -39.68 -7.09
C LYS A 812 20.20 -38.17 -7.31
N PRO A 813 19.09 -37.72 -7.92
CA PRO A 813 18.75 -36.30 -7.98
C PRO A 813 18.64 -35.70 -6.58
N THR A 814 19.37 -34.61 -6.34
CA THR A 814 19.42 -33.93 -5.03
C THR A 814 18.19 -33.10 -4.70
N GLY A 815 17.35 -32.79 -5.69
CA GLY A 815 16.28 -31.80 -5.57
C GLY A 815 16.67 -30.39 -6.00
N LEU A 816 17.92 -30.16 -6.42
CA LEU A 816 18.36 -28.89 -6.98
C LEU A 816 18.40 -28.93 -8.52
N PHE A 817 17.70 -27.97 -9.13
CA PHE A 817 17.61 -27.77 -10.58
C PHE A 817 18.13 -26.37 -10.92
N ILE A 818 18.98 -26.25 -11.94
CA ILE A 818 19.67 -25.00 -12.32
C ILE A 818 19.41 -24.67 -13.80
N ASP A 819 19.19 -23.38 -14.07
CA ASP A 819 18.87 -22.83 -15.40
C ASP A 819 17.75 -23.61 -16.12
N ASN A 820 17.94 -24.07 -17.36
CA ASN A 820 16.86 -24.71 -18.13
C ASN A 820 16.31 -25.99 -17.47
N ALA A 821 17.04 -26.62 -16.54
CA ALA A 821 16.54 -27.75 -15.76
C ALA A 821 15.36 -27.40 -14.86
N MET A 822 15.20 -26.12 -14.48
CA MET A 822 14.05 -25.66 -13.70
C MET A 822 12.71 -25.84 -14.44
N SER A 823 12.72 -25.89 -15.78
CA SER A 823 11.52 -26.14 -16.60
C SER A 823 10.87 -27.51 -16.35
N LEU A 824 11.63 -28.46 -15.79
CA LEU A 824 11.13 -29.79 -15.38
C LEU A 824 10.27 -29.72 -14.11
N VAL A 825 10.37 -28.64 -13.34
CA VAL A 825 9.48 -28.36 -12.21
C VAL A 825 8.20 -27.71 -12.77
N PRO A 826 7.00 -28.28 -12.57
CA PRO A 826 5.78 -27.75 -13.18
C PRO A 826 5.56 -26.29 -12.81
N SER A 827 5.37 -25.43 -13.81
CA SER A 827 4.97 -24.04 -13.60
C SER A 827 3.52 -23.98 -13.09
N ARG A 828 3.20 -22.90 -12.37
CA ARG A 828 1.85 -22.60 -11.88
C ARG A 828 1.58 -21.11 -12.15
N PRO A 829 1.00 -20.77 -13.32
CA PRO A 829 0.60 -19.39 -13.61
C PRO A 829 -0.26 -18.83 -12.48
N PHE A 830 0.01 -17.59 -12.08
CA PHE A 830 -0.74 -16.95 -11.00
C PHE A 830 -2.21 -16.80 -11.40
N SER A 831 -3.14 -17.10 -10.48
CA SER A 831 -4.54 -16.70 -10.67
C SER A 831 -4.62 -15.19 -10.74
N GLU A 832 -5.59 -14.64 -11.47
CA GLU A 832 -5.79 -13.19 -11.63
C GLU A 832 -5.90 -12.46 -10.27
N SER A 833 -6.43 -13.14 -9.26
CA SER A 833 -6.43 -12.71 -7.85
C SER A 833 -5.05 -12.63 -7.19
N ARG A 834 -4.14 -13.59 -7.45
CA ARG A 834 -2.76 -13.59 -6.93
C ARG A 834 -1.87 -12.62 -7.70
N ALA A 835 -2.05 -12.50 -9.01
CA ALA A 835 -1.39 -11.46 -9.80
C ALA A 835 -1.76 -10.07 -9.29
N MET A 836 -3.03 -9.84 -8.94
CA MET A 836 -3.51 -8.61 -8.29
C MET A 836 -2.89 -8.39 -6.90
N GLU A 837 -2.88 -9.41 -6.04
CA GLU A 837 -2.25 -9.36 -4.71
C GLU A 837 -0.76 -8.99 -4.79
N PHE A 838 -0.01 -9.68 -5.66
CA PHE A 838 1.41 -9.46 -5.89
C PHE A 838 1.68 -8.09 -6.51
N PHE A 839 0.93 -7.68 -7.53
CA PHE A 839 1.09 -6.37 -8.17
C PHE A 839 0.77 -5.21 -7.21
N ASN A 840 -0.30 -5.31 -6.42
CA ASN A 840 -0.64 -4.29 -5.42
C ASN A 840 0.50 -4.14 -4.40
N ARG A 841 1.08 -5.26 -3.96
CA ARG A 841 2.22 -5.23 -3.03
C ARG A 841 3.44 -4.57 -3.65
N THR A 842 3.82 -4.96 -4.88
CA THR A 842 4.93 -4.34 -5.61
C THR A 842 4.70 -2.85 -5.85
N ALA A 843 3.49 -2.45 -6.27
CA ALA A 843 3.16 -1.05 -6.53
C ALA A 843 3.24 -0.20 -5.25
N THR A 844 2.78 -0.72 -4.12
CA THR A 844 2.88 -0.02 -2.83
C THR A 844 4.33 0.19 -2.41
N ASP A 845 5.14 -0.87 -2.44
CA ASP A 845 6.53 -0.81 -2.02
C ASP A 845 7.38 0.02 -3.01
N ALA A 846 7.09 -0.03 -4.32
CA ALA A 846 7.75 0.78 -5.35
C ALA A 846 7.44 2.27 -5.23
N LEU A 847 6.16 2.64 -5.05
CA LEU A 847 5.76 4.04 -4.87
C LEU A 847 6.35 4.63 -3.57
N ALA A 848 6.40 3.85 -2.49
CA ALA A 848 7.06 4.24 -1.25
C ALA A 848 8.59 4.36 -1.40
N ALA A 849 9.19 3.62 -2.33
CA ALA A 849 10.60 3.71 -2.71
C ALA A 849 10.92 4.84 -3.72
N GLY A 850 9.90 5.56 -4.21
CA GLY A 850 10.08 6.70 -5.13
C GLY A 850 10.05 6.34 -6.62
N LEU A 851 9.79 5.08 -6.96
CA LEU A 851 9.68 4.66 -8.36
C LEU A 851 8.37 5.16 -8.96
N THR A 852 8.44 5.90 -10.08
CA THR A 852 7.28 6.28 -10.89
C THR A 852 7.10 5.36 -12.10
N SER A 853 8.19 4.73 -12.54
CA SER A 853 8.24 3.87 -13.71
C SER A 853 9.09 2.62 -13.44
N VAL A 854 8.73 1.50 -14.05
CA VAL A 854 9.49 0.23 -13.97
C VAL A 854 9.50 -0.44 -15.34
N HIS A 855 10.68 -0.89 -15.77
CA HIS A 855 10.80 -1.80 -16.89
C HIS A 855 10.70 -3.24 -16.39
N ASP A 856 9.57 -3.92 -16.63
CA ASP A 856 9.47 -5.35 -16.37
C ASP A 856 10.29 -6.12 -17.41
N ALA A 857 11.31 -6.82 -16.95
CA ALA A 857 12.30 -7.46 -17.79
C ALA A 857 12.03 -8.96 -18.02
N MET A 858 10.83 -9.48 -17.70
CA MET A 858 10.34 -10.79 -18.14
C MET A 858 8.84 -10.92 -17.82
N SER A 859 7.96 -10.50 -18.73
CA SER A 859 6.51 -10.66 -18.59
C SER A 859 5.95 -11.71 -19.57
N THR A 860 5.23 -12.71 -19.08
CA THR A 860 4.59 -13.72 -19.97
C THR A 860 3.37 -13.16 -20.71
N PRO A 861 2.83 -13.82 -21.75
CA PRO A 861 1.60 -13.39 -22.42
C PRO A 861 0.40 -13.28 -21.48
N GLU A 862 0.32 -14.14 -20.46
CA GLU A 862 -0.72 -14.10 -19.41
C GLU A 862 -0.57 -12.86 -18.53
N GLU A 863 0.66 -12.51 -18.15
CA GLU A 863 0.97 -11.34 -17.32
C GLU A 863 0.76 -10.03 -18.11
N ILE A 864 1.18 -10.00 -19.38
CA ILE A 864 0.88 -8.90 -20.31
C ILE A 864 -0.64 -8.72 -20.47
N ASN A 865 -1.40 -9.81 -20.58
CA ASN A 865 -2.86 -9.75 -20.66
C ASN A 865 -3.49 -9.25 -19.35
N PHE A 866 -2.97 -9.65 -18.19
CA PHE A 866 -3.36 -9.10 -16.89
C PHE A 866 -3.11 -7.59 -16.81
N TYR A 867 -1.91 -7.12 -17.16
CA TYR A 867 -1.58 -5.69 -17.17
C TYR A 867 -2.40 -4.90 -18.20
N LYS A 868 -2.66 -5.49 -19.38
CA LYS A 868 -3.54 -4.92 -20.41
C LYS A 868 -4.96 -4.71 -19.87
N LYS A 869 -5.61 -5.77 -19.36
CA LYS A 869 -6.95 -5.70 -18.73
C LYS A 869 -7.01 -4.66 -17.61
N PHE A 870 -5.98 -4.61 -16.76
CA PHE A 870 -5.90 -3.62 -15.68
C PHE A 870 -5.87 -2.21 -16.29
N SER A 871 -4.96 -1.94 -17.22
CA SER A 871 -4.81 -0.63 -17.87
C SER A 871 -6.08 -0.20 -18.62
N GLU A 872 -6.84 -1.13 -19.18
CA GLU A 872 -8.08 -0.83 -19.91
C GLU A 872 -9.26 -0.49 -18.98
N THR A 873 -9.17 -0.82 -17.70
CA THR A 873 -10.24 -0.59 -16.70
C THR A 873 -9.85 0.40 -15.59
N GLN A 874 -8.55 0.71 -15.43
CA GLN A 874 -7.98 1.51 -14.34
C GLN A 874 -6.67 2.19 -14.78
N LYS A 875 -6.41 3.38 -14.23
CA LYS A 875 -5.09 4.04 -14.32
C LYS A 875 -4.09 3.16 -13.55
N LEU A 876 -3.05 2.64 -14.22
CA LEU A 876 -2.00 1.86 -13.52
C LEU A 876 -1.31 2.74 -12.46
N PRO A 877 -0.97 2.21 -11.27
CA PRO A 877 -0.31 3.00 -10.23
C PRO A 877 1.08 3.50 -10.65
N LEU A 878 1.81 2.69 -11.41
CA LEU A 878 3.13 2.97 -11.99
C LEU A 878 3.03 3.13 -13.52
N ARG A 879 4.06 3.68 -14.16
CA ARG A 879 4.29 3.51 -15.60
C ARG A 879 5.04 2.19 -15.83
N LEU A 880 4.53 1.34 -16.73
CA LEU A 880 5.09 0.02 -16.98
C LEU A 880 5.60 -0.09 -18.42
N TYR A 881 6.86 -0.48 -18.58
CA TYR A 881 7.43 -0.92 -19.85
C TYR A 881 7.69 -2.43 -19.75
N LEU A 882 6.88 -3.26 -20.42
CA LEU A 882 7.01 -4.71 -20.35
C LEU A 882 7.87 -5.24 -21.50
N MET A 883 8.84 -6.09 -21.17
CA MET A 883 9.60 -6.92 -22.09
C MET A 883 8.96 -8.31 -22.11
N GLY A 884 8.28 -8.65 -23.22
CA GLY A 884 7.61 -9.94 -23.32
C GLY A 884 8.60 -11.12 -23.30
N ASN A 885 8.22 -12.22 -22.67
CA ASN A 885 8.94 -13.48 -22.72
C ASN A 885 7.99 -14.67 -22.94
N VAL A 886 8.41 -15.63 -23.76
CA VAL A 886 7.77 -16.96 -23.86
C VAL A 886 8.86 -18.02 -23.74
N ASN A 887 8.59 -19.08 -22.98
CA ASN A 887 9.48 -20.23 -22.89
C ASN A 887 9.28 -21.16 -24.11
N SER A 888 10.02 -20.91 -25.18
CA SER A 888 9.94 -21.62 -26.47
C SER A 888 11.27 -21.50 -27.22
N ASP A 889 11.67 -22.57 -27.90
CA ASP A 889 12.88 -22.64 -28.73
C ASP A 889 12.71 -21.92 -30.09
N ASP A 890 11.47 -21.88 -30.61
CA ASP A 890 11.09 -21.09 -31.80
C ASP A 890 10.95 -19.60 -31.45
N TYR A 891 11.31 -18.71 -32.38
CA TYR A 891 11.13 -17.26 -32.20
C TYR A 891 9.65 -16.85 -32.14
N TRP A 892 9.25 -16.27 -31.01
CA TRP A 892 7.88 -15.89 -30.66
C TRP A 892 7.67 -14.37 -30.56
N GLY A 893 8.68 -13.53 -30.82
CA GLY A 893 8.59 -12.08 -30.56
C GLY A 893 7.52 -11.35 -31.38
N ASN A 894 7.07 -11.93 -32.50
CA ASN A 894 5.93 -11.46 -33.30
C ASN A 894 4.55 -11.81 -32.70
N GLN A 895 4.49 -12.61 -31.64
CA GLN A 895 3.27 -13.00 -30.93
C GLN A 895 2.97 -12.08 -29.73
N ILE A 896 3.97 -11.29 -29.29
CA ILE A 896 3.82 -10.31 -28.21
C ILE A 896 3.04 -9.08 -28.75
N PRO A 897 1.96 -8.64 -28.08
CA PRO A 897 1.17 -7.50 -28.55
C PRO A 897 1.96 -6.19 -28.40
N ARG A 898 2.05 -5.39 -29.46
CA ARG A 898 2.64 -4.04 -29.40
C ARG A 898 1.63 -3.05 -28.84
N LEU A 899 1.86 -2.60 -27.61
CA LEU A 899 1.06 -1.59 -26.90
C LEU A 899 1.96 -0.37 -26.64
N ILE A 900 1.50 0.84 -26.95
CA ILE A 900 2.28 2.08 -26.74
C ILE A 900 1.37 3.07 -26.00
N GLN A 901 1.78 3.49 -24.80
CA GLN A 901 0.99 4.40 -23.94
C GLN A 901 -0.50 3.98 -23.86
N HIS A 902 -0.71 2.68 -23.61
CA HIS A 902 -2.00 2.01 -23.64
C HIS A 902 -2.77 2.16 -22.33
N GLY A 903 -4.10 2.05 -22.43
CA GLY A 903 -5.02 2.10 -21.29
C GLY A 903 -5.24 3.50 -20.70
N VAL A 904 -6.01 3.54 -19.61
CA VAL A 904 -6.39 4.76 -18.89
C VAL A 904 -5.14 5.48 -18.37
N GLY A 905 -4.96 6.73 -18.80
CA GLY A 905 -3.78 7.54 -18.47
C GLY A 905 -2.51 7.17 -19.24
N GLY A 906 -2.57 6.23 -20.18
CA GLY A 906 -1.47 5.86 -21.08
C GLY A 906 -0.22 5.30 -20.39
N ARG A 907 -0.41 4.58 -19.28
CA ARG A 907 0.68 4.13 -18.41
C ARG A 907 1.25 2.74 -18.73
N LEU A 908 0.72 2.01 -19.73
CA LEU A 908 1.26 0.71 -20.18
C LEU A 908 1.98 0.82 -21.53
N THR A 909 3.19 0.29 -21.63
CA THR A 909 3.91 0.10 -22.90
C THR A 909 4.47 -1.32 -22.98
N VAL A 910 4.28 -1.98 -24.13
CA VAL A 910 4.78 -3.31 -24.45
C VAL A 910 5.34 -3.23 -25.87
N ARG A 911 6.67 -3.16 -26.01
CA ARG A 911 7.32 -2.90 -27.31
C ARG A 911 8.70 -3.56 -27.51
N SER A 912 9.10 -4.43 -26.60
CA SER A 912 10.33 -5.22 -26.71
C SER A 912 10.11 -6.60 -26.08
N VAL A 913 11.11 -7.46 -26.20
CA VAL A 913 11.11 -8.84 -25.72
C VAL A 913 12.41 -9.16 -25.01
N LYS A 914 12.35 -9.94 -23.92
CA LYS A 914 13.53 -10.40 -23.16
C LYS A 914 13.94 -11.80 -23.64
N LEU A 915 15.21 -11.96 -24.00
CA LEU A 915 15.87 -13.27 -24.10
C LEU A 915 16.95 -13.45 -23.02
N PHE A 916 17.35 -14.70 -22.79
CA PHE A 916 18.40 -15.09 -21.84
C PHE A 916 19.45 -15.93 -22.54
N THR A 917 20.73 -15.58 -22.39
CA THR A 917 21.83 -16.33 -23.05
C THR A 917 22.66 -17.17 -22.09
N ASP A 918 22.73 -16.81 -20.80
CA ASP A 918 23.50 -17.51 -19.78
C ASP A 918 22.86 -17.45 -18.38
N GLY A 919 23.52 -18.09 -17.42
CA GLY A 919 23.15 -18.02 -15.99
C GLY A 919 23.80 -16.84 -15.26
N ALA A 920 23.89 -16.91 -13.92
CA ALA A 920 24.53 -15.86 -13.09
C ALA A 920 25.93 -16.25 -12.56
N LEU A 921 26.69 -15.23 -12.12
CA LEU A 921 28.08 -15.39 -11.66
C LEU A 921 28.19 -16.18 -10.35
N GLY A 922 27.32 -15.88 -9.37
CA GLY A 922 27.34 -16.51 -8.04
C GLY A 922 27.07 -18.01 -8.07
N SER A 923 26.22 -18.46 -9.01
CA SER A 923 25.78 -19.84 -9.22
C SER A 923 26.61 -20.64 -10.25
N PHE A 924 27.69 -20.05 -10.79
CA PHE A 924 28.54 -20.59 -11.87
C PHE A 924 27.85 -20.76 -13.24
N GLY A 925 26.64 -20.22 -13.42
CA GLY A 925 25.88 -20.33 -14.67
C GLY A 925 26.36 -19.38 -15.77
N ALA A 926 26.93 -18.22 -15.42
CA ALA A 926 27.35 -17.20 -16.37
C ALA A 926 28.42 -17.70 -17.37
N ALA A 927 28.20 -17.43 -18.64
CA ALA A 927 28.95 -17.99 -19.75
C ALA A 927 30.30 -17.29 -19.93
N LEU A 928 31.39 -17.94 -19.52
CA LEU A 928 32.74 -17.41 -19.63
C LEU A 928 33.50 -17.95 -20.86
N LEU A 929 34.40 -17.15 -21.42
CA LEU A 929 35.30 -17.55 -22.51
C LEU A 929 36.25 -18.66 -22.02
N GLU A 930 36.93 -18.37 -20.91
CA GLU A 930 37.83 -19.26 -20.17
C GLU A 930 37.17 -19.80 -18.88
N PRO A 931 37.61 -20.94 -18.31
CA PRO A 931 37.06 -21.48 -17.06
C PRO A 931 37.04 -20.50 -15.89
N TYR A 932 36.18 -20.78 -14.90
CA TYR A 932 36.16 -20.05 -13.64
C TYR A 932 37.51 -20.21 -12.91
N SER A 933 38.02 -19.13 -12.33
CA SER A 933 39.36 -19.11 -11.72
C SER A 933 39.44 -19.92 -10.40
N ASP A 934 38.34 -19.98 -9.66
CA ASP A 934 38.14 -20.80 -8.46
C ASP A 934 37.49 -22.17 -8.74
N ASN A 935 36.88 -22.36 -9.91
CA ASN A 935 36.32 -23.63 -10.36
C ASN A 935 36.69 -23.98 -11.82
N PRO A 936 37.92 -24.47 -12.08
CA PRO A 936 38.40 -24.79 -13.42
C PRO A 936 37.65 -25.93 -14.14
N SER A 937 36.70 -26.60 -13.49
CA SER A 937 35.87 -27.65 -14.11
C SER A 937 34.76 -27.10 -15.02
N THR A 938 34.41 -25.82 -14.88
CA THR A 938 33.31 -25.18 -15.61
C THR A 938 33.71 -23.82 -16.19
N ARG A 939 33.00 -23.41 -17.24
CA ARG A 939 33.01 -22.06 -17.85
C ARG A 939 31.58 -21.53 -18.06
N GLY A 940 30.63 -22.02 -17.27
CA GLY A 940 29.22 -21.67 -17.35
C GLY A 940 28.53 -22.03 -18.66
N ILE A 941 27.23 -21.78 -18.71
CA ILE A 941 26.27 -22.43 -19.60
C ILE A 941 25.75 -21.43 -20.63
N MET A 942 25.76 -21.78 -21.92
CA MET A 942 24.88 -21.10 -22.87
C MET A 942 23.49 -21.72 -22.71
N ARG A 943 22.47 -20.90 -22.45
CA ARG A 943 21.08 -21.35 -22.31
C ARG A 943 20.33 -21.43 -23.63
N VAL A 944 20.84 -20.75 -24.66
CA VAL A 944 20.27 -20.60 -26.00
C VAL A 944 21.40 -20.62 -27.03
N GLN A 945 21.18 -21.22 -28.20
CA GLN A 945 22.15 -21.28 -29.29
C GLN A 945 22.17 -19.96 -30.09
N PRO A 946 23.31 -19.48 -30.62
CA PRO A 946 23.41 -18.16 -31.25
C PRO A 946 22.39 -17.90 -32.37
N ASP A 947 22.13 -18.90 -33.20
CA ASP A 947 21.32 -18.80 -34.43
C ASP A 947 19.83 -18.46 -34.19
N THR A 948 19.32 -18.52 -32.95
CA THR A 948 17.92 -18.22 -32.62
C THR A 948 17.70 -16.81 -32.02
N LEU A 949 18.78 -16.05 -31.82
CA LEU A 949 18.74 -14.75 -31.14
C LEU A 949 18.51 -13.59 -32.13
N ALA A 950 17.26 -13.14 -32.26
CA ALA A 950 16.87 -12.02 -33.14
C ALA A 950 16.20 -10.85 -32.39
N ALA A 951 16.57 -10.63 -31.11
CA ALA A 951 15.81 -9.80 -30.16
C ALA A 951 16.56 -8.56 -29.65
N LEU A 952 15.79 -7.57 -29.19
CA LEU A 952 16.31 -6.28 -28.78
C LEU A 952 16.81 -6.20 -27.33
N ASN A 953 16.27 -6.95 -26.36
CA ASN A 953 16.72 -6.86 -24.96
C ASN A 953 17.19 -8.26 -24.49
N ILE A 954 18.48 -8.42 -24.17
CA ILE A 954 19.07 -9.75 -23.92
C ILE A 954 19.93 -9.76 -22.65
N HIS A 955 19.64 -10.67 -21.73
CA HIS A 955 20.47 -10.97 -20.55
C HIS A 955 21.80 -11.59 -20.97
N CYS A 956 22.90 -10.93 -20.57
CA CYS A 956 24.28 -11.42 -20.73
C CYS A 956 25.11 -11.07 -19.48
N ILE A 957 25.44 -12.06 -18.64
CA ILE A 957 26.31 -11.82 -17.48
C ILE A 957 27.77 -12.08 -17.82
N GLY A 958 28.11 -13.23 -18.42
CA GLY A 958 29.47 -13.63 -18.74
C GLY A 958 30.07 -13.05 -20.03
N ASP A 959 31.39 -13.09 -20.17
CA ASP A 959 32.11 -12.49 -21.30
C ASP A 959 31.93 -13.26 -22.63
N ARG A 960 31.59 -14.55 -22.59
CA ARG A 960 31.18 -15.32 -23.78
C ARG A 960 29.78 -14.94 -24.24
N ALA A 961 28.84 -14.78 -23.31
CA ALA A 961 27.47 -14.34 -23.62
C ALA A 961 27.46 -12.93 -24.23
N ASN A 962 28.13 -11.98 -23.57
CA ASN A 962 28.26 -10.60 -24.04
C ASN A 962 28.89 -10.54 -25.44
N ARG A 963 29.95 -11.31 -25.71
CA ARG A 963 30.57 -11.34 -27.04
C ARG A 963 29.62 -11.87 -28.11
N VAL A 964 28.97 -13.02 -27.88
CA VAL A 964 28.06 -13.64 -28.86
C VAL A 964 26.93 -12.67 -29.23
N VAL A 965 26.36 -11.95 -28.26
CA VAL A 965 25.31 -10.96 -28.54
C VAL A 965 25.83 -9.72 -29.26
N LEU A 966 27.07 -9.29 -29.00
CA LEU A 966 27.73 -8.23 -29.78
C LEU A 966 28.08 -8.67 -31.22
N ASP A 967 28.40 -9.95 -31.44
CA ASP A 967 28.56 -10.53 -32.79
C ASP A 967 27.23 -10.46 -33.55
N ILE A 968 26.15 -10.94 -32.93
CA ILE A 968 24.80 -10.93 -33.50
C ILE A 968 24.31 -9.51 -33.80
N TYR A 969 24.56 -8.53 -32.92
CA TYR A 969 24.20 -7.14 -33.19
C TYR A 969 25.06 -6.50 -34.29
N GLU A 970 26.36 -6.81 -34.39
CA GLU A 970 27.18 -6.34 -35.49
C GLU A 970 26.71 -6.93 -36.85
N ASP A 971 26.39 -8.22 -36.89
CA ASP A 971 25.84 -8.87 -38.10
C ASP A 971 24.44 -8.35 -38.47
N LEU A 972 23.54 -8.11 -37.50
CA LEU A 972 22.21 -7.55 -37.78
C LEU A 972 22.29 -6.11 -38.31
N LEU A 973 23.23 -5.30 -37.83
CA LEU A 973 23.44 -3.93 -38.31
C LEU A 973 24.10 -3.89 -39.71
N VAL A 974 24.87 -4.91 -40.08
CA VAL A 974 25.46 -5.03 -41.42
C VAL A 974 24.44 -5.57 -42.43
N ASN A 975 23.54 -6.48 -42.03
CA ASN A 975 22.66 -7.21 -42.93
C ASN A 975 21.20 -6.68 -42.99
N THR A 976 20.83 -5.70 -42.17
CA THR A 976 19.48 -5.08 -42.19
C THR A 976 19.54 -3.58 -42.49
N SER A 977 18.40 -3.00 -42.89
CA SER A 977 18.28 -1.57 -43.22
C SER A 977 17.87 -0.69 -42.02
N PHE A 978 17.94 -1.21 -40.78
CA PHE A 978 17.51 -0.49 -39.58
C PHE A 978 18.66 0.28 -38.94
N SER A 979 18.38 1.48 -38.43
CA SER A 979 19.35 2.23 -37.64
C SER A 979 19.38 1.74 -36.19
N ILE A 980 20.58 1.65 -35.60
CA ILE A 980 20.75 1.37 -34.17
C ILE A 980 19.91 2.30 -33.28
N ASN A 981 19.76 3.57 -33.67
CA ASN A 981 19.01 4.58 -32.91
C ASN A 981 17.49 4.33 -32.91
N GLU A 982 16.98 3.57 -33.88
CA GLU A 982 15.57 3.15 -34.00
C GLU A 982 15.31 1.84 -33.24
N LEU A 983 16.28 0.93 -33.25
CA LEU A 983 16.21 -0.37 -32.58
C LEU A 983 16.49 -0.28 -31.07
N ARG A 984 17.46 0.55 -30.67
CA ARG A 984 18.00 0.70 -29.30
C ARG A 984 18.19 -0.64 -28.57
N PRO A 985 18.92 -1.61 -29.16
CA PRO A 985 19.13 -2.90 -28.53
C PRO A 985 19.88 -2.74 -27.21
N ARG A 986 19.46 -3.53 -26.23
CA ARG A 986 19.93 -3.50 -24.85
C ARG A 986 20.59 -4.83 -24.50
N ILE A 987 21.82 -4.75 -23.99
CA ILE A 987 22.37 -5.86 -23.21
C ILE A 987 22.00 -5.58 -21.76
N GLU A 988 21.19 -6.47 -21.19
CA GLU A 988 20.85 -6.43 -19.79
C GLU A 988 21.97 -7.05 -18.95
N HIS A 989 22.17 -6.47 -17.76
CA HIS A 989 23.28 -6.69 -16.84
C HIS A 989 24.64 -6.21 -17.36
N ALA A 990 25.01 -6.57 -18.59
CA ALA A 990 26.28 -6.24 -19.23
C ALA A 990 27.47 -6.42 -18.26
N GLN A 991 27.43 -7.52 -17.49
CA GLN A 991 28.08 -7.57 -16.18
C GLN A 991 29.58 -7.85 -16.28
N ILE A 992 30.01 -8.63 -17.28
CA ILE A 992 31.40 -9.04 -17.50
C ILE A 992 31.68 -8.97 -19.01
N LEU A 993 32.52 -8.01 -19.42
CA LEU A 993 32.97 -7.86 -20.81
C LEU A 993 34.49 -7.88 -20.86
N THR A 994 35.07 -8.23 -22.01
CA THR A 994 36.50 -7.94 -22.22
C THR A 994 36.69 -6.46 -22.56
N ARG A 995 37.92 -5.96 -22.40
CA ARG A 995 38.27 -4.55 -22.68
C ARG A 995 38.02 -4.10 -24.12
N ASP A 996 37.89 -5.02 -25.07
CA ASP A 996 37.55 -4.71 -26.46
C ASP A 996 36.05 -4.83 -26.72
N ASP A 997 35.35 -5.77 -26.07
CA ASP A 997 33.90 -5.85 -26.10
C ASP A 997 33.24 -4.61 -25.45
N LEU A 998 33.81 -4.07 -24.36
CA LEU A 998 33.39 -2.77 -23.76
C LEU A 998 33.35 -1.63 -24.80
N LYS A 999 34.39 -1.53 -25.64
CA LYS A 999 34.48 -0.52 -26.71
C LYS A 999 33.50 -0.84 -27.86
N ARG A 1000 33.29 -2.13 -28.12
CA ARG A 1000 32.41 -2.63 -29.18
C ARG A 1000 30.94 -2.31 -28.88
N THR A 1001 30.49 -2.48 -27.64
CA THR A 1001 29.16 -2.03 -27.18
C THR A 1001 28.92 -0.57 -27.56
N GLY A 1002 29.87 0.31 -27.23
CA GLY A 1002 29.83 1.73 -27.60
C GLY A 1002 29.86 1.98 -29.11
N LYS A 1003 30.81 1.36 -29.84
CA LYS A 1003 30.95 1.45 -31.31
C LYS A 1003 29.66 1.05 -32.04
N LEU A 1004 29.00 -0.01 -31.57
CA LEU A 1004 27.75 -0.50 -32.16
C LEU A 1004 26.52 0.32 -31.74
N GLY A 1005 26.62 1.16 -30.71
CA GLY A 1005 25.50 1.92 -30.14
C GLY A 1005 24.52 1.07 -29.32
N VAL A 1006 24.97 -0.09 -28.84
CA VAL A 1006 24.20 -0.98 -27.95
C VAL A 1006 24.11 -0.35 -26.56
N ILE A 1007 22.96 -0.45 -25.91
CA ILE A 1007 22.70 0.15 -24.59
C ILE A 1007 22.97 -0.89 -23.47
N PRO A 1008 24.03 -0.74 -22.66
CA PRO A 1008 24.21 -1.56 -21.47
C PRO A 1008 23.23 -1.10 -20.38
N SER A 1009 22.34 -1.99 -19.92
CA SER A 1009 21.36 -1.75 -18.87
C SER A 1009 21.79 -2.50 -17.61
N VAL A 1010 22.24 -1.79 -16.57
CA VAL A 1010 23.10 -2.36 -15.52
C VAL A 1010 22.56 -2.16 -14.10
N GLN A 1011 22.92 -3.05 -13.17
CA GLN A 1011 22.50 -3.01 -11.77
C GLN A 1011 23.68 -2.64 -10.85
N PRO A 1012 23.77 -1.40 -10.32
CA PRO A 1012 24.86 -0.99 -9.43
C PRO A 1012 24.98 -1.81 -8.14
N THR A 1013 23.86 -2.32 -7.64
CA THR A 1013 23.76 -3.17 -6.45
C THR A 1013 24.49 -4.50 -6.63
N HIS A 1014 24.41 -5.14 -7.80
CA HIS A 1014 25.14 -6.38 -8.09
C HIS A 1014 26.65 -6.23 -7.85
N ALA A 1015 27.26 -5.10 -8.20
CA ALA A 1015 28.68 -4.86 -7.90
C ALA A 1015 28.98 -4.87 -6.39
N THR A 1016 28.08 -4.35 -5.56
CA THR A 1016 28.26 -4.29 -4.10
C THR A 1016 27.88 -5.59 -3.37
N SER A 1017 27.07 -6.43 -4.00
CA SER A 1017 26.75 -7.79 -3.54
C SER A 1017 27.81 -8.80 -3.96
N ASP A 1018 28.31 -8.72 -5.19
CA ASP A 1018 29.24 -9.69 -5.78
C ASP A 1018 30.72 -9.44 -5.46
N MET A 1019 31.11 -8.21 -5.07
CA MET A 1019 32.52 -7.84 -4.84
C MET A 1019 33.26 -8.77 -3.87
N TRP A 1020 32.56 -9.44 -2.95
CA TRP A 1020 33.12 -10.36 -1.97
C TRP A 1020 33.62 -11.68 -2.56
N TYR A 1021 33.27 -12.02 -3.81
CA TYR A 1021 33.64 -13.28 -4.44
C TYR A 1021 33.92 -13.19 -5.96
N ALA A 1022 33.57 -12.08 -6.62
CA ALA A 1022 33.78 -11.91 -8.06
C ALA A 1022 35.26 -11.96 -8.48
N GLU A 1023 36.18 -11.49 -7.63
CA GLU A 1023 37.63 -11.56 -7.89
C GLU A 1023 38.16 -13.01 -7.85
N ASP A 1024 37.63 -13.88 -6.97
CA ASP A 1024 38.00 -15.30 -6.93
C ASP A 1024 37.41 -16.05 -8.15
N ARG A 1025 36.17 -15.75 -8.53
CA ARG A 1025 35.49 -16.33 -9.71
C ARG A 1025 36.21 -16.00 -11.03
N LEU A 1026 36.68 -14.76 -11.20
CA LEU A 1026 37.16 -14.24 -12.49
C LEU A 1026 38.69 -14.08 -12.57
N GLY A 1027 39.37 -13.91 -11.45
CA GLY A 1027 40.81 -13.64 -11.40
C GLY A 1027 41.18 -12.21 -11.80
N PRO A 1028 42.45 -11.81 -11.55
CA PRO A 1028 42.86 -10.40 -11.52
C PRO A 1028 42.90 -9.69 -12.88
N GLU A 1029 42.79 -10.42 -14.00
CA GLU A 1029 42.77 -9.83 -15.35
C GLU A 1029 41.33 -9.59 -15.84
N ARG A 1030 40.44 -10.60 -15.75
CA ARG A 1030 39.06 -10.52 -16.25
C ARG A 1030 38.19 -9.58 -15.43
N ILE A 1031 38.38 -9.51 -14.12
CA ILE A 1031 37.61 -8.61 -13.24
C ILE A 1031 37.71 -7.14 -13.67
N GLN A 1032 38.78 -6.75 -14.37
CA GLN A 1032 39.00 -5.37 -14.84
C GLN A 1032 38.05 -4.93 -15.97
N GLY A 1033 37.22 -5.84 -16.50
CA GLY A 1033 36.12 -5.54 -17.43
C GLY A 1033 34.74 -5.90 -16.86
N ALA A 1034 34.66 -6.25 -15.58
CA ALA A 1034 33.42 -6.57 -14.89
C ALA A 1034 32.88 -5.36 -14.12
N TYR A 1035 31.56 -5.18 -14.14
CA TYR A 1035 30.85 -4.06 -13.50
C TYR A 1035 31.46 -2.69 -13.90
N ALA A 1036 31.96 -2.56 -15.12
CA ALA A 1036 32.79 -1.44 -15.57
C ALA A 1036 31.94 -0.25 -16.03
N TYR A 1037 31.13 0.29 -15.10
CA TYR A 1037 30.06 1.25 -15.40
C TYR A 1037 30.56 2.57 -15.99
N GLN A 1038 31.68 3.11 -15.51
CA GLN A 1038 32.24 4.35 -16.06
C GLN A 1038 32.85 4.08 -17.44
N SER A 1039 33.54 2.95 -17.60
CA SER A 1039 34.09 2.52 -18.89
C SER A 1039 32.99 2.26 -19.94
N LEU A 1040 31.83 1.72 -19.55
CA LEU A 1040 30.65 1.57 -20.41
C LEU A 1040 30.02 2.93 -20.78
N LEU A 1041 29.86 3.83 -19.81
CA LEU A 1041 29.32 5.18 -20.02
C LEU A 1041 30.23 6.06 -20.89
N ASP A 1042 31.55 5.90 -20.76
CA ASP A 1042 32.56 6.59 -21.57
C ASP A 1042 32.69 6.01 -22.98
N ALA A 1043 32.31 4.74 -23.20
CA ALA A 1043 32.19 4.12 -24.52
C ALA A 1043 30.86 4.48 -25.22
N SER A 1044 29.79 4.71 -24.47
CA SER A 1044 28.44 5.04 -24.97
C SER A 1044 28.44 6.38 -25.74
N PRO A 1045 28.14 6.41 -27.07
CA PRO A 1045 28.28 7.62 -27.89
C PRO A 1045 27.48 8.83 -27.39
N ASN A 1046 26.32 8.57 -26.77
CA ASN A 1046 25.41 9.58 -26.23
C ASN A 1046 25.48 9.68 -24.69
N ARG A 1047 26.47 9.04 -24.06
CA ARG A 1047 26.60 8.85 -22.59
C ARG A 1047 25.29 8.36 -21.95
N ILE A 1048 24.74 7.29 -22.49
CA ILE A 1048 23.52 6.61 -21.99
C ILE A 1048 23.94 5.36 -21.21
N LEU A 1049 23.52 5.25 -19.95
CA LEU A 1049 23.68 4.07 -19.10
C LEU A 1049 22.46 3.93 -18.15
N PRO A 1050 21.39 3.22 -18.55
CA PRO A 1050 20.23 2.98 -17.72
C PRO A 1050 20.59 2.13 -16.51
N LEU A 1051 20.07 2.51 -15.33
CA LEU A 1051 20.31 1.81 -14.08
C LEU A 1051 19.03 1.15 -13.58
N GLY A 1052 19.11 -0.14 -13.28
CA GLY A 1052 18.07 -0.89 -12.59
C GLY A 1052 18.55 -1.45 -11.26
N SER A 1053 17.68 -2.17 -10.57
CA SER A 1053 18.06 -3.00 -9.41
C SER A 1053 18.08 -4.49 -9.72
N ASP A 1054 17.30 -4.95 -10.71
CA ASP A 1054 16.88 -6.35 -10.85
C ASP A 1054 16.13 -6.85 -9.59
N PHE A 1055 15.27 -6.01 -8.99
CA PHE A 1055 14.36 -6.49 -7.96
C PHE A 1055 13.45 -7.59 -8.56
N PRO A 1056 13.27 -8.74 -7.90
CA PRO A 1056 13.53 -8.98 -6.48
C PRO A 1056 14.83 -9.71 -6.12
N VAL A 1057 15.81 -9.81 -7.03
CA VAL A 1057 17.18 -10.29 -6.70
C VAL A 1057 17.81 -9.34 -5.68
N GLU A 1058 17.74 -8.04 -5.98
CA GLU A 1058 18.14 -6.95 -5.09
C GLU A 1058 16.94 -6.22 -4.47
N SER A 1059 17.23 -5.18 -3.69
CA SER A 1059 16.23 -4.32 -3.08
C SER A 1059 15.54 -3.38 -4.08
N ILE A 1060 14.21 -3.28 -3.97
CA ILE A 1060 13.34 -2.35 -4.71
C ILE A 1060 13.62 -0.85 -4.45
N ASN A 1061 14.53 -0.52 -3.53
CA ASN A 1061 14.87 0.86 -3.19
C ASN A 1061 15.98 1.44 -4.11
N PRO A 1062 15.64 2.33 -5.07
CA PRO A 1062 16.63 2.86 -6.02
C PRO A 1062 17.71 3.71 -5.33
N LEU A 1063 17.47 4.24 -4.13
CA LEU A 1063 18.47 5.00 -3.38
C LEU A 1063 19.67 4.13 -2.94
N LEU A 1064 19.47 2.81 -2.81
CA LEU A 1064 20.56 1.86 -2.58
C LEU A 1064 21.39 1.65 -3.85
N GLY A 1065 20.75 1.57 -5.03
CA GLY A 1065 21.44 1.55 -6.32
C GLY A 1065 22.20 2.85 -6.61
N PHE A 1066 21.62 4.01 -6.28
CA PHE A 1066 22.28 5.31 -6.38
C PHE A 1066 23.53 5.36 -5.48
N TYR A 1067 23.40 4.95 -4.21
CA TYR A 1067 24.53 4.83 -3.29
C TYR A 1067 25.60 3.86 -3.82
N ALA A 1068 25.22 2.69 -4.32
CA ALA A 1068 26.14 1.70 -4.86
C ALA A 1068 26.91 2.22 -6.10
N ALA A 1069 26.22 2.93 -7.01
CA ALA A 1069 26.82 3.53 -8.19
C ALA A 1069 27.89 4.59 -7.87
N VAL A 1070 27.62 5.47 -6.91
CA VAL A 1070 28.54 6.58 -6.57
C VAL A 1070 29.59 6.22 -5.53
N SER A 1071 29.35 5.20 -4.69
CA SER A 1071 30.25 4.78 -3.61
C SER A 1071 31.05 3.52 -3.92
N ARG A 1072 30.48 2.55 -4.64
CA ARG A 1072 31.03 1.18 -4.76
C ARG A 1072 31.37 0.56 -3.39
N LEU A 1073 30.56 0.86 -2.37
CA LEU A 1073 30.65 0.33 -1.00
C LEU A 1073 29.39 -0.45 -0.67
N SER A 1074 29.48 -1.40 0.27
CA SER A 1074 28.29 -2.02 0.85
C SER A 1074 27.49 -1.00 1.69
N VAL A 1075 26.27 -1.37 2.08
CA VAL A 1075 25.44 -0.61 3.03
C VAL A 1075 26.05 -0.47 4.44
N LYS A 1076 27.18 -1.14 4.73
CA LYS A 1076 27.99 -0.98 5.96
C LYS A 1076 29.12 0.04 5.80
N GLY A 1077 29.35 0.56 4.59
CA GLY A 1077 30.44 1.49 4.28
C GLY A 1077 31.79 0.83 4.01
N ASP A 1078 31.81 -0.48 3.72
CA ASP A 1078 33.02 -1.27 3.46
C ASP A 1078 33.06 -1.88 2.04
N SER A 1079 34.24 -2.36 1.64
CA SER A 1079 34.47 -3.16 0.43
C SER A 1079 35.80 -3.94 0.58
N PRO A 1080 36.10 -4.93 -0.29
CA PRO A 1080 37.42 -5.59 -0.32
C PRO A 1080 38.59 -4.61 -0.50
N HIS A 1081 38.36 -3.51 -1.23
CA HIS A 1081 39.32 -2.42 -1.44
C HIS A 1081 39.23 -1.30 -0.38
N GLY A 1082 38.54 -1.56 0.73
CA GLY A 1082 38.40 -0.67 1.88
C GLY A 1082 37.40 0.48 1.65
N PRO A 1083 37.50 1.58 2.42
CA PRO A 1083 36.58 2.72 2.31
C PRO A 1083 36.77 3.53 1.01
N GLY A 1084 37.77 3.17 0.20
CA GLY A 1084 37.97 3.74 -1.12
C GLY A 1084 36.90 3.32 -2.14
N GLY A 1085 36.11 2.27 -1.86
CA GLY A 1085 35.17 1.66 -2.80
C GLY A 1085 35.85 0.60 -3.68
N TRP A 1086 35.06 -0.36 -4.18
CA TRP A 1086 35.53 -1.44 -5.04
C TRP A 1086 35.66 -0.97 -6.50
N TYR A 1087 36.89 -0.97 -7.04
CA TYR A 1087 37.26 -0.37 -8.33
C TYR A 1087 36.74 1.07 -8.48
N PRO A 1088 37.29 2.05 -7.72
CA PRO A 1088 36.73 3.39 -7.63
C PRO A 1088 36.84 4.25 -8.90
N SER A 1089 37.51 3.76 -9.95
CA SER A 1089 37.46 4.32 -11.30
C SER A 1089 36.13 4.04 -12.02
N GLU A 1090 35.40 3.00 -11.59
CA GLU A 1090 34.10 2.58 -12.16
C GLU A 1090 32.91 3.08 -11.30
N ARG A 1091 33.14 4.15 -10.52
CA ARG A 1091 32.09 4.93 -9.87
C ARG A 1091 31.51 5.93 -10.86
N LEU A 1092 30.18 6.01 -10.91
CA LEU A 1092 29.49 7.10 -11.58
C LEU A 1092 29.51 8.36 -10.72
N SER A 1093 29.47 9.55 -11.32
CA SER A 1093 29.12 10.76 -10.56
C SER A 1093 27.64 10.73 -10.12
N ARG A 1094 27.26 11.58 -9.15
CA ARG A 1094 25.86 11.71 -8.71
C ARG A 1094 24.92 12.14 -9.83
N THR A 1095 25.37 13.00 -10.73
CA THR A 1095 24.60 13.42 -11.90
C THR A 1095 24.40 12.26 -12.88
N GLU A 1096 25.44 11.46 -13.14
CA GLU A 1096 25.35 10.28 -14.02
C GLU A 1096 24.49 9.17 -13.41
N ALA A 1097 24.58 8.94 -12.10
CA ALA A 1097 23.71 8.01 -11.38
C ALA A 1097 22.23 8.44 -11.40
N LEU A 1098 21.94 9.74 -11.20
CA LEU A 1098 20.57 10.25 -11.31
C LEU A 1098 20.04 10.14 -12.76
N LYS A 1099 20.85 10.56 -13.74
CA LYS A 1099 20.55 10.46 -15.18
C LYS A 1099 20.23 9.02 -15.60
N GLY A 1100 21.02 8.06 -15.11
CA GLY A 1100 20.84 6.62 -15.28
C GLY A 1100 19.51 6.09 -14.75
N MET A 1101 19.02 6.66 -13.65
CA MET A 1101 17.74 6.31 -13.00
C MET A 1101 16.55 7.16 -13.48
N THR A 1102 16.73 8.09 -14.44
CA THR A 1102 15.63 8.91 -14.97
C THR A 1102 15.63 8.97 -16.50
N ILE A 1103 16.40 9.87 -17.12
CA ILE A 1103 16.30 10.16 -18.56
C ILE A 1103 16.94 9.06 -19.43
N ASP A 1104 17.95 8.35 -18.93
CA ASP A 1104 18.56 7.24 -19.67
C ASP A 1104 17.67 6.00 -19.67
N ALA A 1105 16.98 5.74 -18.57
CA ALA A 1105 15.93 4.73 -18.51
C ALA A 1105 14.73 5.12 -19.42
N ALA A 1106 14.33 6.40 -19.45
CA ALA A 1106 13.34 6.89 -20.40
C ALA A 1106 13.81 6.72 -21.87
N TYR A 1107 15.07 6.98 -22.18
CA TYR A 1107 15.64 6.75 -23.51
C TYR A 1107 15.67 5.26 -23.89
N ALA A 1108 16.05 4.39 -22.95
CA ALA A 1108 16.04 2.93 -23.12
C ALA A 1108 14.64 2.30 -23.14
N SER A 1109 13.58 3.10 -22.96
CA SER A 1109 12.17 2.73 -23.14
C SER A 1109 11.47 3.54 -24.25
N PHE A 1110 12.19 4.41 -24.97
CA PHE A 1110 11.64 5.32 -25.99
C PHE A 1110 10.53 6.25 -25.46
N SER A 1111 10.74 6.79 -24.27
CA SER A 1111 9.82 7.70 -23.57
C SER A 1111 10.46 9.04 -23.20
N GLU A 1112 11.70 9.28 -23.61
CA GLU A 1112 12.51 10.45 -23.23
C GLU A 1112 11.87 11.80 -23.57
N ASP A 1113 11.07 11.88 -24.63
CA ASP A 1113 10.34 13.10 -25.01
C ASP A 1113 9.22 13.48 -24.03
N THR A 1114 8.82 12.54 -23.17
CA THR A 1114 7.66 12.67 -22.26
C THR A 1114 7.98 12.43 -20.78
N LEU A 1115 9.08 11.74 -20.47
CA LEU A 1115 9.49 11.32 -19.13
C LEU A 1115 10.97 11.65 -18.85
N GLY A 1116 11.43 11.36 -17.62
CA GLY A 1116 12.86 11.27 -17.26
C GLY A 1116 13.56 12.60 -16.92
N SER A 1117 13.00 13.74 -17.29
CA SER A 1117 13.44 15.06 -16.83
C SER A 1117 12.24 15.98 -16.54
N LEU A 1118 12.45 17.01 -15.71
CA LEU A 1118 11.45 18.02 -15.37
C LEU A 1118 11.50 19.21 -16.34
N SER A 1119 11.69 18.90 -17.63
CA SER A 1119 11.70 19.87 -18.73
C SER A 1119 10.26 20.26 -19.12
N ILE A 1120 10.06 21.48 -19.62
CA ILE A 1120 8.75 21.97 -20.07
C ILE A 1120 8.18 21.06 -21.16
N GLY A 1121 6.88 20.75 -21.07
CA GLY A 1121 6.15 19.85 -21.97
C GLY A 1121 6.18 18.37 -21.58
N LYS A 1122 7.04 17.96 -20.64
CA LYS A 1122 7.08 16.58 -20.12
C LYS A 1122 6.07 16.35 -19.00
N LYS A 1123 5.83 15.09 -18.66
CA LYS A 1123 4.95 14.71 -17.54
C LYS A 1123 5.50 15.20 -16.21
N ALA A 1124 4.59 15.67 -15.35
CA ALA A 1124 4.89 16.08 -13.98
C ALA A 1124 5.09 14.85 -13.06
N ASP A 1125 6.15 14.09 -13.34
CA ASP A 1125 6.57 12.91 -12.59
C ASP A 1125 7.84 13.25 -11.79
N PHE A 1126 7.74 13.30 -10.45
CA PHE A 1126 8.86 13.68 -9.59
C PHE A 1126 8.83 13.02 -8.21
N VAL A 1127 9.98 13.00 -7.56
CA VAL A 1127 10.17 12.50 -6.20
C VAL A 1127 10.68 13.62 -5.32
N VAL A 1128 10.12 13.75 -4.11
CA VAL A 1128 10.64 14.64 -3.07
C VAL A 1128 11.40 13.79 -2.05
N LEU A 1129 12.65 14.15 -1.76
CA LEU A 1129 13.52 13.42 -0.82
C LEU A 1129 13.79 14.26 0.43
N ASP A 1130 13.93 13.63 1.60
CA ASP A 1130 14.14 14.28 2.91
C ASP A 1130 15.50 14.99 3.06
N ARG A 1131 16.41 14.78 2.12
CA ARG A 1131 17.76 15.36 2.07
C ARG A 1131 18.31 15.41 0.66
N ASP A 1132 19.31 16.24 0.48
CA ASP A 1132 20.01 16.43 -0.77
C ASP A 1132 21.04 15.34 -1.07
N ILE A 1133 20.61 14.21 -1.64
CA ILE A 1133 21.51 13.12 -2.07
C ILE A 1133 22.57 13.56 -3.10
N MET A 1134 22.38 14.72 -3.75
CA MET A 1134 23.36 15.28 -4.69
C MET A 1134 24.51 15.97 -3.95
N THR A 1135 24.30 16.52 -2.74
CA THR A 1135 25.33 17.30 -2.01
C THR A 1135 25.74 16.78 -0.62
N VAL A 1136 24.93 15.98 0.10
CA VAL A 1136 25.30 15.43 1.43
C VAL A 1136 26.53 14.48 1.38
N PRO A 1137 27.18 14.14 2.50
CA PRO A 1137 28.19 13.08 2.56
C PRO A 1137 27.68 11.72 2.02
N ILE A 1138 28.59 10.84 1.55
CA ILE A 1138 28.22 9.58 0.89
C ILE A 1138 27.46 8.66 1.86
N GLU A 1139 27.93 8.60 3.10
CA GLU A 1139 27.33 7.86 4.22
C GLU A 1139 25.91 8.35 4.59
N GLU A 1140 25.56 9.61 4.29
CA GLU A 1140 24.25 10.18 4.61
C GLU A 1140 23.17 9.86 3.56
N ILE A 1141 23.58 9.42 2.35
CA ILE A 1141 22.67 8.95 1.29
C ILE A 1141 21.85 7.75 1.75
N LEU A 1142 22.47 6.79 2.48
CA LEU A 1142 21.76 5.62 3.03
C LEU A 1142 20.65 5.96 4.02
N GLY A 1143 20.67 7.18 4.58
CA GLY A 1143 19.61 7.69 5.44
C GLY A 1143 18.47 8.39 4.69
N ALA A 1144 18.61 8.61 3.38
CA ALA A 1144 17.65 9.35 2.56
C ALA A 1144 16.30 8.64 2.47
N LYS A 1145 15.24 9.44 2.47
CA LYS A 1145 13.86 8.95 2.41
C LYS A 1145 13.04 9.72 1.39
N VAL A 1146 12.19 9.00 0.69
CA VAL A 1146 11.11 9.58 -0.09
C VAL A 1146 10.11 10.22 0.87
N THR A 1147 9.88 11.51 0.72
CA THR A 1147 8.79 12.23 1.39
C THR A 1147 7.57 12.37 0.49
N ALA A 1148 7.73 12.26 -0.85
CA ALA A 1148 6.62 12.11 -1.80
C ALA A 1148 7.04 11.51 -3.15
N THR A 1149 6.09 10.87 -3.82
CA THR A 1149 6.18 10.34 -5.18
C THR A 1149 4.98 10.86 -5.97
N VAL A 1150 5.24 11.50 -7.12
CA VAL A 1150 4.24 12.20 -7.94
C VAL A 1150 4.27 11.66 -9.36
N ILE A 1151 3.10 11.41 -9.95
CA ILE A 1151 2.95 10.90 -11.32
C ILE A 1151 1.75 11.58 -11.98
N ASP A 1152 1.93 12.09 -13.21
CA ASP A 1152 0.94 12.95 -13.89
C ASP A 1152 0.52 14.18 -13.06
N GLY A 1153 1.41 14.75 -12.23
CA GLY A 1153 1.11 15.91 -11.39
C GLY A 1153 0.30 15.60 -10.12
N GLU A 1154 -0.03 14.33 -9.86
CA GLU A 1154 -0.75 13.87 -8.67
C GLU A 1154 0.19 13.13 -7.72
N ALA A 1155 0.20 13.50 -6.44
CA ALA A 1155 0.93 12.76 -5.42
C ALA A 1155 0.24 11.40 -5.17
N VAL A 1156 0.98 10.32 -5.43
CA VAL A 1156 0.53 8.93 -5.29
C VAL A 1156 1.15 8.23 -4.07
N TYR A 1157 2.10 8.90 -3.40
CA TYR A 1157 2.64 8.58 -2.08
C TYR A 1157 3.21 9.86 -1.45
N GLY A 1158 3.12 10.05 -0.13
CA GLY A 1158 3.84 11.11 0.60
C GLY A 1158 3.42 12.57 0.29
N ASN A 1159 4.02 13.59 0.96
CA ASN A 1159 3.60 15.01 0.95
C ASN A 1159 4.31 15.98 -0.01
N LEU A 1160 3.52 16.85 -0.62
CA LEU A 1160 3.97 18.12 -1.20
C LEU A 1160 3.69 19.34 -0.30
N TYR A 1161 2.65 19.27 0.55
CA TYR A 1161 2.08 20.35 1.39
C TYR A 1161 2.62 20.41 2.82
#